data_AF-A0A0J8S037-F1
#
_entry.id   AF-A0A0J8S037-F1
#
_cell.length_a   1.000
_cell.length_b   1.000
_cell.length_c   1.000
_cell.angle_alpha   90.00
_cell.angle_beta   90.00
_cell.angle_gamma   90.00
#
_symmetry.space_group_name_H-M   'P 1'
#
loop_
_entity.id
_entity.type
_entity.pdbx_description
1 polymer ?
#
loop_
_entity_poly.entity_id
_entity_poly.type
_entity_poly.pdbx_seq_one_letter_code
_entity_poly.pdbx_strand_id
1 'polypeptide(L)'
;MDLRAGDKAHLASQQYQSTLHAQLDLWQAEHGDIYASGIQPSFDPLKARVYDSSWNWARQDALNMYFDIIFGRLKVVDREIVSQCIRIMNRSNPLLLDFMQYHIDHCPTERGETYKLAKELGQQLIENCKEVLNADPVYKDVAIPTGPQTIIDSRGNINYEEVPRPSVRKLEHYVAQMAEGGPITEYSNRTKVQNDLRNVYKLIRKQHKLSKSSQLQFNALYREVLRALAMNENQIIPPENGHSKKGNRSGSRSPVNGGPTKPGKIETIPFLHLRRKKAHGWEYSKKLTGVYLDGLESAARSGLTFSGKNALITGAGAGSIGAALLQGLISGGAKVVVTTSRFSREVTEYYQAMYTRYGARGSQLVVVPFNQGSKQDVEALVDYVYDTKNGLGWDLDIIVPFAAISENGREIDSIDSKSELAHRLMLTNIYRLIGSVKTQKQERGFSTRPAQVILPLSPNHGIFGNDGLYSESKLGLETLFNRWYSENWADYLTICGAVIGWTRSTGIMNANDTIAEGVEKLGVRTFSQQEMAFNLLGLMAPAIVDLCQSNPVFADLNGGFQCIPDLNALMGKLRSEMIETSAVRQAVIKETALENKVVNGEDSEALYKKVVTEPRANIKFEFPALPEWKDLEPINQDLKGMVNLDKVVVVTGFAEIGPWGNSRTRWEMEAYGRFSLEGCVEMAWIMGLIKNHNGPIKGQPYSGWVDAKTGYDPNKKQLLEEVVLQEDLETFEASKETAEEFKREHGDKVEIFEIQESGEYTVRLLKGATLLIPKALKFDRLVAGQIPTGWNPKNYGIPDDIISQVDPVTLYVLVCTVETLLASGITDPYEFYKYVHVSELGNCIGSGIGGSRALRGMYKDRYLDKALQKDILQESFINTMSAWVNMLLLSSSGPIKTPVGACATAVESIDIGYETIVEGKARVCFVACSGYGCPYLRHPCPDHHGY
;
A
#
# COMPACT_ATOMS: atom_id res chain seq x y z
N MET A 1 -50.26 5.74 39.61
CA MET A 1 -49.06 6.03 38.80
C MET A 1 -48.31 7.15 39.51
N ASP A 2 -47.05 6.95 39.91
CA ASP A 2 -46.25 8.07 40.43
C ASP A 2 -45.80 8.92 39.23
N LEU A 3 -46.45 10.07 39.04
CA LEU A 3 -46.19 10.98 37.93
C LEU A 3 -44.74 11.50 37.88
N ARG A 4 -44.01 11.41 39.00
CA ARG A 4 -42.60 11.85 39.12
C ARG A 4 -41.61 10.69 39.13
N ALA A 5 -42.06 9.44 38.92
CA ALA A 5 -41.17 8.29 38.91
C ALA A 5 -40.08 8.40 37.84
N GLY A 6 -40.43 8.95 36.66
CA GLY A 6 -39.48 9.25 35.60
C GLY A 6 -38.39 10.23 36.04
N ASP A 7 -38.79 11.37 36.62
CA ASP A 7 -37.85 12.39 37.09
C ASP A 7 -36.95 11.89 38.22
N LYS A 8 -37.51 11.13 39.18
CA LYS A 8 -36.74 10.52 40.27
C LYS A 8 -35.72 9.51 39.75
N ALA A 9 -36.12 8.66 38.80
CA ALA A 9 -35.22 7.70 38.15
C ALA A 9 -34.14 8.41 37.31
N HIS A 10 -34.50 9.51 36.63
CA HIS A 10 -33.56 10.33 35.88
C HIS A 10 -32.51 10.98 36.79
N LEU A 11 -32.92 11.58 37.92
CA LEU A 11 -32.00 12.16 38.89
C LEU A 11 -31.04 11.12 39.48
N ALA A 12 -31.54 9.92 39.80
CA ALA A 12 -30.68 8.81 40.24
C ALA A 12 -29.69 8.40 39.12
N SER A 13 -30.15 8.27 37.88
CA SER A 13 -29.31 7.96 36.72
C SER A 13 -28.25 9.04 36.46
N GLN A 14 -28.59 10.33 36.60
CA GLN A 14 -27.64 11.43 36.46
C GLN A 14 -26.54 11.35 37.52
N GLN A 15 -26.88 11.01 38.77
CA GLN A 15 -25.88 10.85 39.83
C GLN A 15 -24.91 9.70 39.54
N TYR A 16 -25.41 8.56 39.02
CA TYR A 16 -24.57 7.48 38.55
C TYR A 16 -23.70 7.89 37.36
N GLN A 17 -24.27 8.61 36.39
CA GLN A 17 -23.54 9.12 35.24
C GLN A 17 -22.40 10.06 35.64
N SER A 18 -22.62 10.95 36.62
CA SER A 18 -21.58 11.83 37.16
C SER A 18 -20.45 11.06 37.85
N THR A 19 -20.77 9.97 38.55
CA THR A 19 -19.75 9.11 39.18
C THR A 19 -18.91 8.39 38.13
N LEU A 20 -19.54 7.90 37.06
CA LEU A 20 -18.84 7.30 35.92
C LEU A 20 -17.96 8.32 35.18
N HIS A 21 -18.47 9.54 34.94
CA HIS A 21 -17.68 10.62 34.35
C HIS A 21 -16.47 10.96 35.20
N ALA A 22 -16.62 11.09 36.52
CA ALA A 22 -15.48 11.38 37.41
C ALA A 22 -14.38 10.30 37.33
N GLN A 23 -14.76 9.02 37.20
CA GLN A 23 -13.78 7.95 37.00
C GLN A 23 -13.12 8.03 35.62
N LEU A 24 -13.88 8.37 34.58
CA LEU A 24 -13.37 8.51 33.21
C LEU A 24 -12.43 9.72 33.07
N ASP A 25 -12.74 10.83 33.75
CA ASP A 25 -11.92 12.04 33.81
C ASP A 25 -10.58 11.75 34.48
N LEU A 26 -10.54 10.91 35.53
CA LEU A 26 -9.29 10.45 36.13
C LEU A 26 -8.43 9.70 35.11
N TRP A 27 -9.01 8.77 34.33
CA TRP A 27 -8.27 8.06 33.29
C TRP A 27 -7.72 9.00 32.21
N GLN A 28 -8.53 9.96 31.76
CA GLN A 28 -8.11 10.97 30.78
C GLN A 28 -7.01 11.88 31.32
N ALA A 29 -7.09 12.29 32.59
CA ALA A 29 -6.08 13.14 33.22
C ALA A 29 -4.73 12.41 33.38
N GLU A 30 -4.75 11.14 33.80
CA GLU A 30 -3.53 10.37 34.03
C GLU A 30 -2.80 9.99 32.73
N HIS A 31 -3.53 9.69 31.65
CA HIS A 31 -2.93 9.12 30.43
C HIS A 31 -2.97 10.06 29.23
N GLY A 32 -3.88 11.04 29.18
CA GLY A 32 -4.11 11.91 28.04
C GLY A 32 -4.77 11.23 26.83
N ASP A 33 -5.20 12.06 25.86
CA ASP A 33 -6.02 11.62 24.72
C ASP A 33 -5.28 10.73 23.72
N ILE A 34 -3.98 10.98 23.49
CA ILE A 34 -3.18 10.22 22.52
C ILE A 34 -3.01 8.78 22.99
N TYR A 35 -2.74 8.58 24.27
CA TYR A 35 -2.68 7.26 24.89
C TYR A 35 -4.04 6.58 24.85
N ALA A 36 -5.10 7.27 25.30
CA ALA A 36 -6.45 6.72 25.36
C ALA A 36 -6.96 6.25 23.99
N SER A 37 -6.73 7.04 22.93
CA SER A 37 -7.02 6.63 21.55
C SER A 37 -6.08 5.51 21.07
N GLY A 38 -4.80 5.59 21.43
CA GLY A 38 -3.76 4.64 21.04
C GLY A 38 -3.85 3.25 21.69
N ILE A 39 -4.68 3.04 22.71
CA ILE A 39 -4.90 1.72 23.32
C ILE A 39 -6.21 1.06 22.87
N GLN A 40 -7.00 1.69 22.00
CA GLN A 40 -8.26 1.12 21.51
C GLN A 40 -7.99 -0.14 20.67
N PRO A 41 -8.71 -1.26 20.93
CA PRO A 41 -8.60 -2.46 20.12
C PRO A 41 -8.97 -2.22 18.66
N SER A 42 -8.29 -2.91 17.75
CA SER A 42 -8.53 -2.81 16.30
C SER A 42 -8.55 -4.16 15.58
N PHE A 43 -7.99 -5.19 16.22
CA PHE A 43 -7.94 -6.54 15.66
C PHE A 43 -9.33 -7.14 15.51
N ASP A 44 -9.60 -7.68 14.32
CA ASP A 44 -10.86 -8.30 13.94
C ASP A 44 -10.59 -9.41 12.91
N PRO A 45 -10.81 -10.70 13.25
CA PRO A 45 -10.62 -11.81 12.33
C PRO A 45 -11.39 -11.69 11.02
N LEU A 46 -12.57 -11.03 11.04
CA LEU A 46 -13.41 -10.87 9.84
C LEU A 46 -12.81 -9.89 8.82
N LYS A 47 -11.83 -9.09 9.24
CA LYS A 47 -11.11 -8.15 8.37
C LYS A 47 -9.79 -8.73 7.84
N ALA A 48 -9.40 -9.94 8.26
CA ALA A 48 -8.19 -10.59 7.77
C ALA A 48 -8.26 -10.79 6.24
N ARG A 49 -7.22 -10.37 5.52
CA ARG A 49 -7.08 -10.54 4.07
C ARG A 49 -5.97 -11.53 3.79
N VAL A 50 -6.31 -12.59 3.06
CA VAL A 50 -5.37 -13.67 2.73
C VAL A 50 -5.01 -13.57 1.25
N TYR A 51 -3.72 -13.56 0.96
CA TYR A 51 -3.16 -13.60 -0.39
C TYR A 51 -2.27 -14.84 -0.54
N ASP A 52 -2.70 -15.77 -1.38
CA ASP A 52 -2.02 -17.06 -1.63
C ASP A 52 -1.98 -17.46 -3.13
N SER A 53 -2.56 -16.64 -4.01
CA SER A 53 -2.77 -16.92 -5.44
C SER A 53 -1.53 -16.72 -6.32
N SER A 54 -0.35 -17.11 -5.83
CA SER A 54 0.95 -17.00 -6.52
C SER A 54 0.95 -17.56 -7.96
N TRP A 55 0.20 -18.62 -8.22
CA TRP A 55 0.08 -19.28 -9.53
C TRP A 55 -0.52 -18.36 -10.62
N ASN A 56 -1.49 -17.50 -10.28
CA ASN A 56 -2.12 -16.58 -11.22
C ASN A 56 -1.19 -15.41 -11.52
N TRP A 57 -0.58 -14.85 -10.47
CA TRP A 57 0.35 -13.74 -10.58
C TRP A 57 1.61 -14.10 -11.37
N ALA A 58 2.04 -15.37 -11.32
CA ALA A 58 3.12 -15.86 -12.16
C ALA A 58 2.81 -15.73 -13.66
N ARG A 59 1.59 -16.09 -14.08
CA ARG A 59 1.14 -15.97 -15.48
C ARG A 59 1.01 -14.52 -15.90
N GLN A 60 0.47 -13.68 -15.02
CA GLN A 60 0.37 -12.23 -15.26
C GLN A 60 1.76 -11.61 -15.46
N ASP A 61 2.69 -11.84 -14.53
CA ASP A 61 4.05 -11.29 -14.62
C ASP A 61 4.81 -11.82 -15.83
N ALA A 62 4.66 -13.11 -16.17
CA ALA A 62 5.27 -13.69 -17.36
C ALA A 62 4.77 -13.02 -18.66
N LEU A 63 3.45 -12.80 -18.76
CA LEU A 63 2.85 -12.15 -19.93
C LEU A 63 3.19 -10.65 -20.00
N ASN A 64 3.18 -9.96 -18.85
CA ASN A 64 3.60 -8.57 -18.75
C ASN A 64 5.05 -8.40 -19.18
N MET A 65 5.96 -9.25 -18.68
CA MET A 65 7.37 -9.22 -19.04
C MET A 65 7.58 -9.46 -20.54
N TYR A 66 6.82 -10.39 -21.14
CA TYR A 66 6.84 -10.64 -22.59
C TYR A 66 6.51 -9.38 -23.39
N PHE A 67 5.41 -8.68 -23.04
CA PHE A 67 5.04 -7.43 -23.71
C PHE A 67 5.97 -6.26 -23.38
N ASP A 68 6.50 -6.19 -22.16
CA ASP A 68 7.45 -5.15 -21.75
C ASP A 68 8.75 -5.22 -22.55
N ILE A 69 9.22 -6.42 -22.90
CA ILE A 69 10.36 -6.61 -23.82
C ILE A 69 9.98 -6.17 -25.24
N ILE A 70 8.81 -6.58 -25.74
CA ILE A 70 8.34 -6.24 -27.11
C ILE A 70 8.22 -4.73 -27.31
N PHE A 71 7.63 -4.03 -26.34
CA PHE A 71 7.45 -2.57 -26.37
C PHE A 71 8.69 -1.78 -25.93
N GLY A 72 9.81 -2.46 -25.62
CA GLY A 72 11.08 -1.82 -25.27
C GLY A 72 11.08 -1.10 -23.92
N ARG A 73 10.13 -1.42 -23.03
CA ARG A 73 10.09 -0.94 -21.64
C ARG A 73 11.18 -1.60 -20.80
N LEU A 74 11.53 -2.84 -21.14
CA LEU A 74 12.66 -3.59 -20.58
C LEU A 74 13.71 -3.84 -21.66
N LYS A 75 14.94 -3.39 -21.41
CA LYS A 75 16.11 -3.65 -22.24
C LYS A 75 17.00 -4.67 -21.54
N VAL A 76 17.82 -5.42 -22.29
CA VAL A 76 18.72 -6.45 -21.75
C VAL A 76 19.66 -5.94 -20.65
N VAL A 77 19.98 -4.64 -20.67
CA VAL A 77 20.84 -3.99 -19.68
C VAL A 77 20.15 -3.83 -18.32
N ASP A 78 18.81 -3.84 -18.29
CA ASP A 78 18.02 -3.58 -17.10
C ASP A 78 18.01 -4.79 -16.17
N ARG A 79 18.55 -4.62 -14.97
CA ARG A 79 18.52 -5.66 -13.92
C ARG A 79 17.12 -6.04 -13.46
N GLU A 80 16.12 -5.24 -13.79
CA GLU A 80 14.73 -5.56 -13.54
C GLU A 80 14.31 -6.84 -14.27
N ILE A 81 14.86 -7.14 -15.46
CA ILE A 81 14.62 -8.41 -16.15
C ILE A 81 15.07 -9.58 -15.28
N VAL A 82 16.28 -9.50 -14.71
CA VAL A 82 16.83 -10.56 -13.85
C VAL A 82 15.97 -10.75 -12.60
N SER A 83 15.54 -9.65 -11.98
CA SER A 83 14.65 -9.66 -10.82
C SER A 83 13.31 -10.32 -11.13
N GLN A 84 12.68 -9.97 -12.26
CA GLN A 84 11.42 -10.58 -12.71
C GLN A 84 11.58 -12.05 -13.07
N CYS A 85 12.67 -12.43 -13.74
CA CYS A 85 12.99 -13.83 -14.04
C CYS A 85 13.08 -14.67 -12.76
N ILE A 86 13.80 -14.20 -11.73
CA ILE A 86 13.90 -14.90 -10.44
C ILE A 86 12.51 -15.07 -9.79
N ARG A 87 11.67 -14.03 -9.84
CA ARG A 87 10.29 -14.10 -9.30
C ARG A 87 9.43 -15.12 -10.05
N ILE A 88 9.53 -15.18 -11.38
CA ILE A 88 8.81 -16.18 -12.20
C ILE A 88 9.32 -17.58 -11.88
N MET A 89 10.65 -17.77 -11.78
CA MET A 89 11.29 -19.03 -11.37
C MET A 89 10.81 -19.50 -9.99
N ASN A 90 10.70 -18.61 -9.00
CA ASN A 90 10.19 -18.90 -7.66
C ASN A 90 8.71 -19.36 -7.64
N ARG A 91 7.97 -19.20 -8.75
CA ARG A 91 6.56 -19.59 -8.90
C ARG A 91 6.37 -20.71 -9.93
N SER A 92 7.45 -21.37 -10.32
CA SER A 92 7.45 -22.43 -11.33
C SER A 92 6.46 -23.54 -10.99
N ASN A 93 5.61 -23.86 -11.95
CA ASN A 93 4.67 -24.97 -11.91
C ASN A 93 4.41 -25.47 -13.34
N PRO A 94 3.89 -26.70 -13.52
CA PRO A 94 3.70 -27.27 -14.85
C PRO A 94 2.80 -26.42 -15.77
N LEU A 95 1.70 -25.89 -15.25
CA LEU A 95 0.74 -25.07 -16.02
C LEU A 95 1.34 -23.73 -16.47
N LEU A 96 2.28 -23.17 -15.69
CA LEU A 96 3.02 -21.97 -16.06
C LEU A 96 3.95 -22.24 -17.22
N LEU A 97 4.61 -23.41 -17.25
CA LEU A 97 5.49 -23.79 -18.35
C LEU A 97 4.70 -23.93 -19.66
N ASP A 98 3.54 -24.60 -19.63
CA ASP A 98 2.67 -24.72 -20.80
C ASP A 98 2.21 -23.35 -21.31
N PHE A 99 1.81 -22.47 -20.40
CA PHE A 99 1.43 -21.10 -20.70
C PHE A 99 2.58 -20.31 -21.35
N MET A 100 3.77 -20.35 -20.74
CA MET A 100 4.94 -19.66 -21.27
C MET A 100 5.36 -20.21 -22.64
N GLN A 101 5.40 -21.53 -22.79
CA GLN A 101 5.79 -22.19 -24.04
C GLN A 101 4.86 -21.81 -25.18
N TYR A 102 3.54 -21.79 -24.95
CA TYR A 102 2.57 -21.36 -25.96
C TYR A 102 2.86 -19.94 -26.48
N HIS A 103 3.13 -18.98 -25.59
CA HIS A 103 3.40 -17.59 -25.99
C HIS A 103 4.74 -17.43 -26.71
N ILE A 104 5.76 -18.20 -26.33
CA ILE A 104 7.09 -18.15 -26.95
C ILE A 104 7.14 -18.88 -28.30
N ASP A 105 6.42 -20.00 -28.44
CA ASP A 105 6.31 -20.75 -29.70
C ASP A 105 5.67 -19.91 -30.80
N HIS A 106 4.55 -19.24 -30.47
CA HIS A 106 3.77 -18.39 -31.37
C HIS A 106 4.25 -16.93 -31.42
N CYS A 107 5.45 -16.62 -30.91
CA CYS A 107 6.02 -15.28 -30.96
C CYS A 107 6.44 -14.91 -32.41
N PRO A 108 5.87 -13.84 -33.01
CA PRO A 108 6.13 -13.45 -34.41
C PRO A 108 7.46 -12.69 -34.56
N THR A 109 8.56 -13.44 -34.58
CA THR A 109 9.94 -12.91 -34.66
C THR A 109 10.26 -12.08 -35.90
N GLU A 110 9.46 -12.21 -36.96
CA GLU A 110 9.55 -11.47 -38.20
C GLU A 110 9.17 -9.98 -38.06
N ARG A 111 8.47 -9.60 -36.98
CA ARG A 111 8.00 -8.22 -36.77
C ARG A 111 9.09 -7.25 -36.30
N GLY A 112 10.16 -7.72 -35.68
CA GLY A 112 11.24 -6.85 -35.23
C GLY A 112 12.24 -7.50 -34.27
N GLU A 113 13.31 -6.76 -33.95
CA GLU A 113 14.38 -7.21 -33.06
C GLU A 113 13.87 -7.49 -31.62
N THR A 114 12.91 -6.70 -31.14
CA THR A 114 12.33 -6.90 -29.80
C THR A 114 11.57 -8.20 -29.66
N TYR A 115 10.88 -8.67 -30.72
CA TYR A 115 10.22 -9.98 -30.74
C TYR A 115 11.22 -11.14 -30.74
N LYS A 116 12.32 -11.01 -31.50
CA LYS A 116 13.42 -11.99 -31.47
C LYS A 116 14.03 -12.08 -30.08
N LEU A 117 14.30 -10.93 -29.47
CA LEU A 117 14.83 -10.85 -28.11
C LEU A 117 13.86 -11.46 -27.09
N ALA A 118 12.56 -11.17 -27.20
CA ALA A 118 11.54 -11.76 -26.33
C ALA A 118 11.49 -13.30 -26.45
N LYS A 119 11.62 -13.84 -27.67
CA LYS A 119 11.67 -15.29 -27.89
C LYS A 119 12.92 -15.93 -27.29
N GLU A 120 14.09 -15.31 -27.47
CA GLU A 120 15.37 -15.79 -26.92
C GLU A 120 15.36 -15.82 -25.39
N LEU A 121 15.04 -14.68 -24.76
CA LEU A 121 14.96 -14.57 -23.30
C LEU A 121 13.85 -15.43 -22.71
N GLY A 122 12.71 -15.51 -23.41
CA GLY A 122 11.59 -16.35 -23.03
C GLY A 122 11.95 -17.84 -23.01
N GLN A 123 12.62 -18.34 -24.05
CA GLN A 123 13.07 -19.73 -24.09
C GLN A 123 14.10 -20.01 -22.99
N GLN A 124 15.05 -19.10 -22.77
CA GLN A 124 16.02 -19.22 -21.68
C GLN A 124 15.32 -19.30 -20.31
N LEU A 125 14.31 -18.47 -20.07
CA LEU A 125 13.56 -18.49 -18.81
C LEU A 125 12.75 -19.78 -18.65
N ILE A 126 12.15 -20.31 -19.71
CA ILE A 126 11.43 -21.59 -19.68
C ILE A 126 12.36 -22.72 -19.23
N GLU A 127 13.57 -22.81 -19.79
CA GLU A 127 14.55 -23.82 -19.38
C GLU A 127 14.96 -23.64 -17.91
N ASN A 128 15.22 -22.41 -17.48
CA ASN A 128 15.51 -22.13 -16.06
C ASN A 128 14.37 -22.57 -15.14
N CYS A 129 13.11 -22.31 -15.51
CA CYS A 129 11.92 -22.72 -14.76
C CYS A 129 11.76 -24.25 -14.70
N LYS A 130 12.16 -24.99 -15.75
CA LYS A 130 12.18 -26.46 -15.74
C LYS A 130 13.19 -26.99 -14.72
N GLU A 131 14.38 -26.40 -14.65
CA GLU A 131 15.42 -26.80 -13.70
C GLU A 131 15.01 -26.56 -12.24
N VAL A 132 14.30 -25.47 -11.96
CA VAL A 132 13.88 -25.11 -10.58
C VAL A 132 12.50 -25.64 -10.18
N LEU A 133 11.84 -26.45 -11.01
CA LEU A 133 10.47 -26.91 -10.75
C LEU A 133 10.32 -27.58 -9.38
N ASN A 134 11.30 -28.36 -8.95
CA ASN A 134 11.31 -29.07 -7.67
C ASN A 134 12.18 -28.39 -6.60
N ALA A 135 12.80 -27.25 -6.91
CA ALA A 135 13.62 -26.51 -5.96
C ALA A 135 12.74 -25.62 -5.06
N ASP A 136 13.25 -25.33 -3.86
CA ASP A 136 12.64 -24.34 -2.99
C ASP A 136 12.86 -22.92 -3.55
N PRO A 137 11.86 -22.03 -3.43
CA PRO A 137 12.01 -20.65 -3.84
C PRO A 137 13.04 -19.91 -2.97
N VAL A 138 13.70 -18.93 -3.56
CA VAL A 138 14.79 -18.19 -2.91
C VAL A 138 14.58 -16.68 -2.98
N TYR A 139 14.87 -16.01 -1.89
CA TYR A 139 15.13 -14.58 -1.89
C TYR A 139 16.55 -14.32 -2.40
N LYS A 140 16.64 -13.59 -3.50
CA LYS A 140 17.91 -13.11 -4.05
C LYS A 140 17.73 -11.69 -4.55
N ASP A 141 18.37 -10.75 -3.87
CA ASP A 141 18.34 -9.35 -4.26
C ASP A 141 19.44 -9.04 -5.28
N VAL A 142 18.99 -8.54 -6.44
CA VAL A 142 19.83 -8.22 -7.59
C VAL A 142 19.92 -6.72 -7.86
N ALA A 143 19.29 -5.90 -7.00
CA ALA A 143 19.33 -4.45 -7.08
C ALA A 143 20.77 -3.92 -7.01
N ILE A 144 20.97 -2.72 -7.54
CA ILE A 144 22.28 -2.04 -7.48
C ILE A 144 22.37 -1.33 -6.14
N PRO A 145 23.37 -1.63 -5.29
CA PRO A 145 23.52 -0.94 -4.01
C PRO A 145 23.74 0.56 -4.20
N THR A 146 22.97 1.38 -3.47
CA THR A 146 22.98 2.85 -3.58
C THR A 146 23.55 3.53 -2.32
N GLY A 147 24.05 4.74 -2.49
CA GLY A 147 24.61 5.61 -1.46
C GLY A 147 23.98 7.00 -1.50
N PRO A 148 24.12 7.77 -0.40
CA PRO A 148 23.44 9.05 -0.28
C PRO A 148 24.23 10.10 -1.06
N GLN A 149 23.53 10.95 -1.80
CA GLN A 149 24.10 12.15 -2.41
C GLN A 149 23.19 13.34 -2.16
N THR A 150 23.74 14.38 -1.53
CA THR A 150 23.02 15.63 -1.25
C THR A 150 23.68 16.76 -2.02
N ILE A 151 22.92 17.41 -2.90
CA ILE A 151 23.39 18.49 -3.76
C ILE A 151 22.61 19.76 -3.42
N ILE A 152 23.34 20.83 -3.11
CA ILE A 152 22.79 22.18 -3.06
C ILE A 152 22.99 22.80 -4.44
N ASP A 153 21.90 23.05 -5.16
CA ASP A 153 21.97 23.66 -6.48
C ASP A 153 22.47 25.11 -6.43
N SER A 154 22.72 25.72 -7.59
CA SER A 154 23.14 27.12 -7.67
C SER A 154 22.07 28.09 -7.16
N ARG A 155 20.80 27.65 -7.08
CA ARG A 155 19.67 28.43 -6.55
C ARG A 155 19.48 28.29 -5.04
N GLY A 156 20.25 27.42 -4.39
CA GLY A 156 20.14 27.12 -2.97
C GLY A 156 19.06 26.07 -2.64
N ASN A 157 18.47 25.38 -3.61
CA ASN A 157 17.60 24.22 -3.32
C ASN A 157 18.46 23.02 -2.90
N ILE A 158 18.02 22.31 -1.86
CA ILE A 158 18.67 21.11 -1.36
C ILE A 158 17.96 19.90 -1.95
N ASN A 159 18.65 19.12 -2.78
CA ASN A 159 18.14 17.89 -3.37
C ASN A 159 18.91 16.69 -2.80
N TYR A 160 18.18 15.66 -2.39
CA TYR A 160 18.73 14.38 -1.94
C TYR A 160 18.39 13.29 -2.96
N GLU A 161 19.38 12.50 -3.35
CA GLU A 161 19.21 11.39 -4.28
C GLU A 161 19.99 10.14 -3.79
N GLU A 162 19.47 8.96 -4.13
CA GLU A 162 20.14 7.67 -3.93
C GLU A 162 20.90 7.30 -5.21
N VAL A 163 22.23 7.33 -5.16
CA VAL A 163 23.08 7.13 -6.34
C VAL A 163 23.81 5.78 -6.28
N PRO A 164 23.95 5.04 -7.40
CA PRO A 164 24.73 3.81 -7.43
C PRO A 164 26.14 3.99 -6.86
N ARG A 165 26.54 3.15 -5.91
CA ARG A 165 27.87 3.25 -5.31
C ARG A 165 28.96 2.92 -6.33
N PRO A 166 30.03 3.74 -6.48
CA PRO A 166 31.04 3.54 -7.52
C PRO A 166 31.76 2.17 -7.48
N SER A 167 32.04 1.66 -6.27
CA SER A 167 32.78 0.42 -6.05
C SER A 167 31.90 -0.82 -5.86
N VAL A 168 30.58 -0.68 -5.78
CA VAL A 168 29.66 -1.78 -5.43
C VAL A 168 28.58 -1.94 -6.51
N ARG A 169 28.61 -3.07 -7.21
CA ARG A 169 27.67 -3.37 -8.32
C ARG A 169 26.69 -4.52 -8.04
N LYS A 170 26.96 -5.32 -7.01
CA LYS A 170 26.18 -6.48 -6.58
C LYS A 170 26.25 -6.58 -5.07
N LEU A 171 25.31 -7.32 -4.47
CA LEU A 171 25.37 -7.60 -3.03
C LEU A 171 26.60 -8.42 -2.63
N GLU A 172 27.18 -9.21 -3.52
CA GLU A 172 28.47 -9.90 -3.24
C GLU A 172 29.58 -8.89 -2.91
N HIS A 173 29.68 -7.80 -3.68
CA HIS A 173 30.65 -6.73 -3.42
C HIS A 173 30.30 -5.95 -2.15
N TYR A 174 29.00 -5.80 -1.86
CA TYR A 174 28.54 -5.19 -0.62
C TYR A 174 29.00 -6.01 0.58
N VAL A 175 28.74 -7.33 0.60
CA VAL A 175 29.15 -8.22 1.70
C VAL A 175 30.67 -8.17 1.91
N ALA A 176 31.45 -8.23 0.82
CA ALA A 176 32.91 -8.10 0.90
C ALA A 176 33.33 -6.77 1.55
N GLN A 177 32.74 -5.65 1.13
CA GLN A 177 33.02 -4.33 1.71
C GLN A 177 32.61 -4.25 3.19
N MET A 178 31.47 -4.85 3.56
CA MET A 178 31.01 -4.89 4.95
C MET A 178 31.94 -5.73 5.84
N ALA A 179 32.50 -6.81 5.29
CA ALA A 179 33.44 -7.70 5.97
C ALA A 179 34.83 -7.06 6.15
N GLU A 180 35.30 -6.27 5.18
CA GLU A 180 36.58 -5.56 5.23
C GLU A 180 36.63 -4.49 6.34
N GLY A 181 35.49 -3.84 6.62
CA GLY A 181 35.41 -2.73 7.56
C GLY A 181 35.99 -1.45 6.97
N GLY A 182 36.52 -0.58 7.83
CA GLY A 182 37.12 0.69 7.39
C GLY A 182 38.28 1.17 8.27
N PRO A 183 39.01 2.22 7.86
CA PRO A 183 40.15 2.76 8.61
C PRO A 183 39.80 3.14 10.06
N ILE A 184 38.56 3.60 10.31
CA ILE A 184 38.08 3.98 11.63
C ILE A 184 37.89 2.78 12.59
N THR A 185 37.84 1.56 12.05
CA THR A 185 37.60 0.31 12.80
C THR A 185 38.87 -0.52 13.02
N GLU A 186 40.05 0.04 12.76
CA GLU A 186 41.33 -0.65 12.91
C GLU A 186 41.71 -0.85 14.39
N TYR A 187 42.18 -2.05 14.72
CA TYR A 187 42.81 -2.35 16.00
C TYR A 187 44.12 -3.12 15.81
N SER A 188 45.03 -2.93 16.77
CA SER A 188 46.33 -3.60 16.73
C SER A 188 46.21 -4.98 17.36
N ASN A 189 46.50 -6.03 16.57
CA ASN A 189 46.52 -7.39 17.10
C ASN A 189 47.65 -7.52 18.15
N ARG A 190 47.51 -8.48 19.06
CA ARG A 190 48.43 -8.76 20.18
C ARG A 190 49.90 -8.82 19.75
N THR A 191 50.22 -9.37 18.59
CA THR A 191 51.60 -9.41 18.06
C THR A 191 52.12 -8.03 17.66
N LYS A 192 51.26 -7.14 17.17
CA LYS A 192 51.60 -5.75 16.88
C LYS A 192 51.81 -4.97 18.19
N VAL A 193 50.89 -5.11 19.15
CA VAL A 193 51.03 -4.51 20.49
C VAL A 193 52.33 -4.96 21.16
N GLN A 194 52.70 -6.24 21.05
CA GLN A 194 53.98 -6.75 21.54
C GLN A 194 55.19 -6.09 20.86
N ASN A 195 55.17 -5.98 19.53
CA ASN A 195 56.25 -5.36 18.78
C ASN A 195 56.37 -3.85 19.10
N ASP A 196 55.24 -3.16 19.24
CA ASP A 196 55.18 -1.74 19.57
C ASP A 196 55.68 -1.49 21.00
N LEU A 197 55.18 -2.25 21.98
CA LEU A 197 55.68 -2.20 23.36
C LEU A 197 57.18 -2.48 23.41
N ARG A 198 57.69 -3.44 22.63
CA ARG A 198 59.12 -3.75 22.55
C ARG A 198 59.93 -2.57 22.01
N ASN A 199 59.42 -1.90 20.99
CA ASN A 199 60.07 -0.73 20.39
C ASN A 199 60.07 0.46 21.36
N VAL A 200 58.95 0.70 22.05
CA VAL A 200 58.82 1.70 23.12
C VAL A 200 59.84 1.43 24.23
N TYR A 201 59.91 0.19 24.72
CA TYR A 201 60.88 -0.21 25.75
C TYR A 201 62.33 0.00 25.30
N LYS A 202 62.68 -0.44 24.08
CA LYS A 202 64.02 -0.26 23.51
C LYS A 202 64.39 1.22 23.37
N LEU A 203 63.45 2.06 22.93
CA LEU A 203 63.69 3.48 22.69
C LEU A 203 63.91 4.22 24.02
N ILE A 204 63.03 3.99 25.00
CA ILE A 204 63.11 4.60 26.34
C ILE A 204 64.39 4.17 27.05
N ARG A 205 64.74 2.87 27.00
CA ARG A 205 65.96 2.36 27.63
C ARG A 205 67.23 2.88 26.97
N LYS A 206 67.25 3.02 25.64
CA LYS A 206 68.40 3.56 24.90
C LYS A 206 68.61 5.06 25.07
N GLN A 207 67.58 5.83 25.41
CA GLN A 207 67.71 7.28 25.57
C GLN A 207 68.51 7.70 26.82
N HIS A 208 68.69 6.83 27.84
CA HIS A 208 69.50 7.09 29.05
C HIS A 208 69.27 8.45 29.78
N LYS A 209 68.15 9.12 29.54
CA LYS A 209 67.79 10.43 30.13
C LYS A 209 66.98 10.31 31.43
N LEU A 210 66.58 9.09 31.82
CA LEU A 210 65.75 8.83 33.00
C LEU A 210 66.61 8.53 34.23
N SER A 211 66.16 8.97 35.40
CA SER A 211 66.75 8.58 36.68
C SER A 211 66.68 7.06 36.87
N LYS A 212 67.63 6.47 37.61
CA LYS A 212 67.63 5.02 37.89
C LYS A 212 66.35 4.57 38.62
N SER A 213 65.78 5.43 39.46
CA SER A 213 64.50 5.16 40.14
C SER A 213 63.34 5.04 39.15
N SER A 214 63.23 5.98 38.20
CA SER A 214 62.21 5.97 37.16
C SER A 214 62.36 4.79 36.18
N GLN A 215 63.59 4.38 35.86
CA GLN A 215 63.83 3.20 35.03
C GLN A 215 63.39 1.90 35.74
N LEU A 216 63.63 1.81 37.05
CA LEU A 216 63.24 0.65 37.85
C LEU A 216 61.71 0.54 37.98
N GLN A 217 61.03 1.67 38.23
CA GLN A 217 59.57 1.74 38.25
C GLN A 217 58.96 1.43 36.87
N PHE A 218 59.53 1.99 35.80
CA PHE A 218 59.09 1.70 34.43
C PHE A 218 59.23 0.21 34.08
N ASN A 219 60.34 -0.43 34.46
CA ASN A 219 60.53 -1.86 34.26
C ASN A 219 59.50 -2.70 35.03
N ALA A 220 59.14 -2.29 36.26
CA ALA A 220 58.12 -2.97 37.06
C ALA A 220 56.74 -2.89 36.40
N LEU A 221 56.29 -1.68 36.05
CA LEU A 221 55.01 -1.44 35.36
C LEU A 221 54.96 -2.17 34.01
N TYR A 222 56.06 -2.16 33.27
CA TYR A 222 56.14 -2.83 31.98
C TYR A 222 56.00 -4.35 32.10
N ARG A 223 56.61 -4.96 33.15
CA ARG A 223 56.43 -6.40 33.45
C ARG A 223 55.00 -6.72 33.86
N GLU A 224 54.35 -5.86 34.65
CA GLU A 224 52.94 -6.03 35.01
C GLU A 224 52.03 -5.99 33.78
N VAL A 225 52.26 -5.05 32.85
CA VAL A 225 51.52 -4.96 31.58
C VAL A 225 51.72 -6.24 30.74
N LEU A 226 52.96 -6.75 30.65
CA LEU A 226 53.23 -7.99 29.92
C LEU A 226 52.55 -9.21 30.56
N ARG A 227 52.54 -9.28 31.89
CA ARG A 227 51.88 -10.36 32.65
C ARG A 227 50.36 -10.30 32.49
N ALA A 228 49.76 -9.11 32.58
CA ALA A 228 48.32 -8.90 32.39
C ALA A 228 47.86 -9.24 30.97
N LEU A 229 48.71 -8.98 29.96
CA LEU A 229 48.44 -9.34 28.56
C LEU A 229 48.87 -10.77 28.21
N ALA A 230 49.27 -11.58 29.20
CA ALA A 230 49.78 -12.95 29.07
C ALA A 230 50.91 -13.11 28.03
N MET A 231 51.79 -12.12 27.91
CA MET A 231 52.88 -12.04 26.93
C MET A 231 54.20 -12.64 27.48
N ASN A 232 55.04 -13.22 26.61
CA ASN A 232 56.29 -13.88 27.04
C ASN A 232 57.42 -12.84 27.27
N GLU A 233 57.88 -12.71 28.51
CA GLU A 233 58.91 -11.74 28.94
C GLU A 233 60.22 -11.89 28.14
N ASN A 234 60.59 -13.13 27.79
CA ASN A 234 61.88 -13.47 27.16
C ASN A 234 62.01 -12.99 25.70
N GLN A 235 60.91 -12.65 25.04
CA GLN A 235 60.94 -12.15 23.66
C GLN A 235 61.11 -10.62 23.58
N ILE A 236 60.90 -9.92 24.70
CA ILE A 236 60.66 -8.47 24.71
C ILE A 236 61.70 -7.74 25.57
N ILE A 237 62.02 -8.24 26.77
CA ILE A 237 63.06 -7.71 27.66
C ILE A 237 64.32 -8.58 27.50
N PRO A 238 65.46 -8.04 27.02
CA PRO A 238 66.70 -8.82 27.00
C PRO A 238 67.18 -9.06 28.45
N PRO A 239 67.61 -10.29 28.80
CA PRO A 239 68.11 -10.58 30.15
C PRO A 239 69.30 -9.70 30.48
N GLU A 240 69.25 -9.01 31.62
CA GLU A 240 70.41 -8.33 32.19
C GLU A 240 71.29 -9.40 32.87
N ASN A 241 72.56 -9.45 32.45
CA ASN A 241 73.65 -10.32 32.90
C ASN A 241 73.83 -11.65 32.15
N GLY A 242 74.61 -11.58 31.07
CA GLY A 242 75.40 -12.70 30.57
C GLY A 242 76.81 -12.20 30.25
N HIS A 243 77.78 -12.50 31.14
CA HIS A 243 79.19 -12.25 30.88
C HIS A 243 79.62 -12.91 29.56
N SER A 244 80.19 -12.11 28.67
CA SER A 244 80.85 -12.56 27.45
C SER A 244 82.15 -13.30 27.78
N LYS A 245 82.08 -14.62 27.95
CA LYS A 245 83.28 -15.48 27.87
C LYS A 245 83.61 -15.70 26.39
N LYS A 246 84.71 -15.08 25.94
CA LYS A 246 85.40 -15.43 24.69
C LYS A 246 85.92 -16.86 24.79
N GLY A 247 85.40 -17.75 23.94
CA GLY A 247 85.89 -19.11 23.74
C GLY A 247 85.89 -19.44 22.25
N ASN A 248 87.07 -19.66 21.70
CA ASN A 248 87.35 -19.93 20.31
C ASN A 248 87.23 -21.44 20.04
N ARG A 249 86.42 -21.89 19.06
CA ARG A 249 86.76 -22.85 17.98
C ARG A 249 85.56 -23.52 17.30
N SER A 250 85.58 -23.37 15.97
CA SER A 250 85.15 -24.24 14.86
C SER A 250 84.08 -25.33 15.06
N GLY A 251 83.02 -25.25 14.26
CA GLY A 251 82.18 -26.38 13.89
C GLY A 251 80.86 -25.97 13.23
N SER A 252 80.73 -26.24 11.92
CA SER A 252 79.50 -26.24 11.10
C SER A 252 78.61 -24.98 11.07
N ARG A 253 78.65 -24.28 9.94
CA ARG A 253 77.67 -23.25 9.56
C ARG A 253 76.32 -23.91 9.22
N SER A 254 75.46 -24.03 10.22
CA SER A 254 74.01 -23.90 10.01
C SER A 254 73.65 -22.44 10.29
N PRO A 255 72.96 -21.70 9.41
CA PRO A 255 72.47 -20.40 9.77
C PRO A 255 71.38 -20.60 10.84
N VAL A 256 71.73 -20.34 12.10
CA VAL A 256 70.74 -19.98 13.11
C VAL A 256 70.20 -18.63 12.65
N ASN A 257 69.21 -18.69 11.76
CA ASN A 257 68.30 -17.58 11.54
C ASN A 257 67.71 -17.26 12.90
N GLY A 258 68.14 -16.14 13.49
CA GLY A 258 67.24 -15.36 14.33
C GLY A 258 66.05 -15.02 13.43
N GLY A 259 65.02 -15.88 13.47
CA GLY A 259 63.87 -15.77 12.60
C GLY A 259 63.32 -14.34 12.68
N PRO A 260 62.96 -13.71 11.56
CA PRO A 260 62.36 -12.39 11.59
C PRO A 260 61.13 -12.47 12.50
N THR A 261 61.05 -11.57 13.48
CA THR A 261 59.82 -11.36 14.25
C THR A 261 58.66 -11.26 13.28
N LYS A 262 57.63 -12.12 13.42
CA LYS A 262 56.45 -12.07 12.55
C LYS A 262 55.95 -10.62 12.47
N PRO A 263 55.73 -10.06 11.25
CA PRO A 263 55.25 -8.70 11.12
C PRO A 263 53.91 -8.58 11.87
N GLY A 264 53.78 -7.53 12.69
CA GLY A 264 52.53 -7.25 13.40
C GLY A 264 51.43 -6.96 12.38
N LYS A 265 50.26 -7.58 12.52
CA LYS A 265 49.11 -7.35 11.64
C LYS A 265 48.20 -6.28 12.22
N ILE A 266 47.76 -5.37 11.36
CA ILE A 266 46.61 -4.50 11.60
C ILE A 266 45.38 -5.32 11.23
N GLU A 267 44.38 -5.36 12.11
CA GLU A 267 43.10 -6.01 11.84
C GLU A 267 42.00 -4.96 11.94
N THR A 268 40.91 -5.19 11.21
CA THR A 268 39.71 -4.35 11.23
C THR A 268 38.56 -5.09 11.89
N ILE A 269 37.63 -4.33 12.46
CA ILE A 269 36.33 -4.85 12.89
C ILE A 269 35.37 -4.71 11.70
N PRO A 270 34.74 -5.79 11.22
CA PRO A 270 33.72 -5.69 10.18
C PRO A 270 32.60 -4.73 10.57
N PHE A 271 32.08 -3.98 9.59
CA PHE A 271 30.97 -3.06 9.82
C PHE A 271 29.70 -3.78 10.29
N LEU A 272 29.53 -5.05 9.88
CA LEU A 272 28.51 -5.97 10.39
C LEU A 272 29.20 -7.09 11.16
N HIS A 273 28.91 -7.24 12.44
CA HIS A 273 29.56 -8.27 13.25
C HIS A 273 28.68 -8.82 14.36
N LEU A 274 28.95 -10.06 14.76
CA LEU A 274 28.33 -10.68 15.92
C LEU A 274 29.22 -10.51 17.16
N ARG A 275 28.57 -10.35 18.31
CA ARG A 275 29.25 -10.25 19.61
C ARG A 275 28.97 -11.49 20.46
N ARG A 276 29.89 -11.77 21.38
CA ARG A 276 29.74 -12.81 22.41
C ARG A 276 29.84 -12.17 23.79
N LYS A 277 28.96 -12.61 24.69
CA LYS A 277 28.99 -12.19 26.07
C LYS A 277 30.20 -12.78 26.81
N LYS A 278 31.00 -11.92 27.44
CA LYS A 278 32.08 -12.26 28.37
C LYS A 278 31.84 -11.59 29.73
N ALA A 279 32.75 -11.78 30.69
CA ALA A 279 32.64 -11.21 32.04
C ALA A 279 32.53 -9.67 32.05
N HIS A 280 33.14 -8.99 31.07
CA HIS A 280 33.16 -7.52 30.96
C HIS A 280 32.16 -6.94 29.96
N GLY A 281 31.22 -7.75 29.44
CA GLY A 281 30.18 -7.29 28.50
C GLY A 281 30.19 -8.02 27.15
N TRP A 282 29.54 -7.42 26.15
CA TRP A 282 29.45 -7.94 24.78
C TRP A 282 30.68 -7.52 23.96
N GLU A 283 31.51 -8.48 23.57
CA GLU A 283 32.72 -8.23 22.77
C GLU A 283 32.62 -8.84 21.37
N TYR A 284 33.28 -8.22 20.39
CA TYR A 284 33.38 -8.73 19.02
C TYR A 284 33.89 -10.18 18.99
N SER A 285 33.20 -11.05 18.25
CA SER A 285 33.57 -12.44 18.07
C SER A 285 33.83 -12.78 16.60
N LYS A 286 35.10 -12.79 16.19
CA LYS A 286 35.51 -13.15 14.82
C LYS A 286 34.93 -14.49 14.33
N LYS A 287 34.77 -15.48 15.23
CA LYS A 287 34.19 -16.79 14.89
C LYS A 287 32.73 -16.68 14.49
N LEU A 288 31.91 -16.02 15.32
CA LEU A 288 30.47 -15.86 15.06
C LEU A 288 30.24 -14.94 13.85
N THR A 289 31.01 -13.86 13.76
CA THR A 289 30.97 -12.95 12.61
C THR A 289 31.31 -13.64 11.29
N GLY A 290 32.29 -14.55 11.28
CA GLY A 290 32.60 -15.37 10.11
C GLY A 290 31.38 -16.16 9.64
N VAL A 291 30.73 -16.91 10.55
CA VAL A 291 29.52 -17.70 10.21
C VAL A 291 28.40 -16.83 9.63
N TYR A 292 28.17 -15.65 10.20
CA TYR A 292 27.17 -14.72 9.70
C TYR A 292 27.51 -14.17 8.32
N LEU A 293 28.73 -13.67 8.12
CA LEU A 293 29.15 -13.06 6.85
C LEU A 293 29.28 -14.11 5.74
N ASP A 294 29.72 -15.33 6.05
CA ASP A 294 29.74 -16.45 5.09
C ASP A 294 28.31 -16.81 4.64
N GLY A 295 27.36 -16.82 5.59
CA GLY A 295 25.93 -17.01 5.29
C GLY A 295 25.36 -15.87 4.45
N LEU A 296 25.76 -14.63 4.73
CA LEU A 296 25.34 -13.44 3.99
C LEU A 296 25.92 -13.43 2.56
N GLU A 297 27.18 -13.84 2.38
CA GLU A 297 27.80 -14.01 1.06
C GLU A 297 27.08 -15.10 0.25
N SER A 298 26.77 -16.24 0.89
CA SER A 298 25.99 -17.29 0.27
C SER A 298 24.60 -16.78 -0.15
N ALA A 299 23.94 -16.00 0.70
CA ALA A 299 22.64 -15.40 0.37
C ALA A 299 22.72 -14.46 -0.84
N ALA A 300 23.78 -13.64 -0.96
CA ALA A 300 23.99 -12.80 -2.13
C ALA A 300 24.21 -13.60 -3.43
N ARG A 301 24.90 -14.74 -3.34
CA ARG A 301 25.28 -15.56 -4.49
C ARG A 301 24.17 -16.52 -4.93
N SER A 302 23.72 -17.41 -4.05
CA SER A 302 22.75 -18.47 -4.33
C SER A 302 21.31 -18.11 -3.94
N GLY A 303 21.10 -17.06 -3.15
CA GLY A 303 19.82 -16.76 -2.54
C GLY A 303 19.59 -17.52 -1.23
N LEU A 304 18.55 -17.11 -0.49
CA LEU A 304 18.14 -17.68 0.79
C LEU A 304 16.68 -18.12 0.75
N THR A 305 16.39 -19.36 1.14
CA THR A 305 15.02 -19.88 1.20
C THR A 305 14.40 -19.74 2.58
N PHE A 306 13.08 -19.56 2.61
CA PHE A 306 12.23 -19.54 3.80
C PHE A 306 11.01 -20.47 3.63
N SER A 307 11.14 -21.46 2.75
CA SER A 307 10.10 -22.45 2.46
C SER A 307 9.64 -23.15 3.75
N GLY A 308 8.33 -23.18 3.97
CA GLY A 308 7.72 -23.82 5.15
C GLY A 308 7.85 -23.05 6.47
N LYS A 309 8.42 -21.84 6.45
CA LYS A 309 8.51 -20.98 7.65
C LYS A 309 7.29 -20.08 7.81
N ASN A 310 6.80 -19.97 9.05
CA ASN A 310 5.70 -19.08 9.42
C ASN A 310 6.26 -17.88 10.21
N ALA A 311 5.98 -16.66 9.76
CA ALA A 311 6.48 -15.44 10.37
C ALA A 311 5.34 -14.49 10.80
N LEU A 312 5.54 -13.78 11.90
CA LEU A 312 4.71 -12.66 12.31
C LEU A 312 5.55 -11.38 12.24
N ILE A 313 5.09 -10.38 11.48
CA ILE A 313 5.76 -9.09 11.37
C ILE A 313 4.80 -7.98 11.81
N THR A 314 5.24 -7.21 12.81
CA THR A 314 4.61 -5.95 13.18
C THR A 314 5.45 -4.77 12.71
N GLY A 315 4.81 -3.67 12.30
CA GLY A 315 5.52 -2.50 11.78
C GLY A 315 6.04 -2.61 10.34
N ALA A 316 5.44 -3.45 9.48
CA ALA A 316 5.79 -3.58 8.06
C ALA A 316 5.09 -2.55 7.14
N GLY A 317 4.91 -1.31 7.62
CA GLY A 317 4.26 -0.24 6.86
C GLY A 317 4.98 0.12 5.57
N ALA A 318 4.29 0.80 4.65
CA ALA A 318 4.89 1.24 3.38
C ALA A 318 6.16 2.08 3.60
N GLY A 319 7.22 1.78 2.84
CA GLY A 319 8.51 2.47 2.96
C GLY A 319 9.22 2.24 4.31
N SER A 320 9.06 1.06 4.92
CA SER A 320 9.76 0.66 6.14
C SER A 320 10.72 -0.50 5.91
N ILE A 321 11.64 -0.72 6.86
CA ILE A 321 12.51 -1.91 6.89
C ILE A 321 11.67 -3.20 6.92
N GLY A 322 10.57 -3.19 7.69
CA GLY A 322 9.65 -4.34 7.79
C GLY A 322 9.00 -4.69 6.46
N ALA A 323 8.71 -3.70 5.61
CA ALA A 323 8.19 -3.95 4.26
C ALA A 323 9.22 -4.62 3.34
N ALA A 324 10.50 -4.21 3.40
CA ALA A 324 11.57 -4.86 2.64
C ALA A 324 11.86 -6.29 3.15
N LEU A 325 11.81 -6.50 4.48
CA LEU A 325 11.88 -7.83 5.08
C LEU A 325 10.75 -8.75 4.61
N LEU A 326 9.53 -8.23 4.58
CA LEU A 326 8.36 -8.96 4.10
C LEU A 326 8.55 -9.46 2.67
N GLN A 327 9.07 -8.60 1.77
CA GLN A 327 9.38 -8.98 0.39
C GLN A 327 10.36 -10.15 0.33
N GLY A 328 11.40 -10.14 1.16
CA GLY A 328 12.38 -11.22 1.22
C GLY A 328 11.76 -12.54 1.71
N LEU A 329 10.99 -12.50 2.80
CA LEU A 329 10.35 -13.69 3.36
C LEU A 329 9.38 -14.35 2.37
N ILE A 330 8.48 -13.58 1.75
CA ILE A 330 7.52 -14.13 0.78
C ILE A 330 8.19 -14.59 -0.52
N SER A 331 9.29 -13.94 -0.93
CA SER A 331 10.11 -14.41 -2.07
C SER A 331 10.79 -15.75 -1.78
N GLY A 332 11.15 -16.00 -0.52
CA GLY A 332 11.71 -17.28 -0.08
C GLY A 332 10.67 -18.37 0.20
N GLY A 333 9.38 -18.12 0.00
CA GLY A 333 8.32 -19.12 0.24
C GLY A 333 7.73 -19.13 1.65
N ALA A 334 7.99 -18.10 2.47
CA ALA A 334 7.44 -18.01 3.82
C ALA A 334 5.94 -17.69 3.83
N LYS A 335 5.25 -18.16 4.87
CA LYS A 335 3.90 -17.72 5.23
C LYS A 335 4.01 -16.62 6.29
N VAL A 336 3.44 -15.45 6.04
CA VAL A 336 3.64 -14.27 6.87
C VAL A 336 2.33 -13.64 7.28
N VAL A 337 2.14 -13.43 8.57
CA VAL A 337 1.10 -12.56 9.12
C VAL A 337 1.68 -11.16 9.29
N VAL A 338 1.04 -10.19 8.68
CA VAL A 338 1.44 -8.78 8.71
C VAL A 338 0.34 -7.96 9.36
N THR A 339 0.73 -7.18 10.36
CA THR A 339 -0.18 -6.31 11.08
C THR A 339 -0.13 -4.89 10.53
N THR A 340 -1.28 -4.22 10.40
CA THR A 340 -1.36 -2.79 10.11
C THR A 340 -2.28 -2.07 11.09
N SER A 341 -1.81 -0.95 11.64
CA SER A 341 -2.63 -0.03 12.46
C SER A 341 -3.47 0.94 11.62
N ARG A 342 -3.23 0.98 10.30
CA ARG A 342 -3.95 1.83 9.34
C ARG A 342 -4.61 0.93 8.30
N PHE A 343 -5.63 0.18 8.72
CA PHE A 343 -6.32 -0.75 7.82
C PHE A 343 -7.27 0.01 6.90
N SER A 344 -6.84 0.23 5.65
CA SER A 344 -7.62 0.88 4.59
C SER A 344 -7.52 0.08 3.29
N ARG A 345 -8.35 0.41 2.30
CA ARG A 345 -8.26 -0.19 0.96
C ARG A 345 -6.90 0.05 0.31
N GLU A 346 -6.36 1.26 0.42
CA GLU A 346 -5.04 1.62 -0.09
C GLU A 346 -3.93 0.73 0.49
N VAL A 347 -3.95 0.51 1.81
CA VAL A 347 -2.97 -0.37 2.48
C VAL A 347 -3.20 -1.84 2.10
N THR A 348 -4.46 -2.25 1.91
CA THR A 348 -4.81 -3.60 1.45
C THR A 348 -4.25 -3.86 0.04
N GLU A 349 -4.43 -2.91 -0.88
CA GLU A 349 -3.90 -2.94 -2.25
C GLU A 349 -2.36 -2.89 -2.28
N TYR A 350 -1.73 -2.12 -1.38
CA TYR A 350 -0.27 -2.10 -1.23
C TYR A 350 0.30 -3.50 -0.93
N TYR A 351 -0.26 -4.21 0.05
CA TYR A 351 0.20 -5.56 0.39
C TYR A 351 -0.18 -6.59 -0.68
N GLN A 352 -1.34 -6.44 -1.33
CA GLN A 352 -1.71 -7.27 -2.47
C GLN A 352 -0.69 -7.10 -3.60
N ALA A 353 -0.37 -5.87 -3.99
CA ALA A 353 0.62 -5.58 -5.04
C ALA A 353 2.00 -6.12 -4.68
N MET A 354 2.38 -6.07 -3.40
CA MET A 354 3.60 -6.69 -2.90
C MET A 354 3.58 -8.21 -3.08
N TYR A 355 2.49 -8.89 -2.69
CA TYR A 355 2.36 -10.33 -2.87
C TYR A 355 2.28 -10.74 -4.34
N THR A 356 1.58 -9.96 -5.19
CA THR A 356 1.53 -10.19 -6.64
C THR A 356 2.94 -10.23 -7.24
N ARG A 357 3.83 -9.32 -6.83
CA ARG A 357 5.20 -9.25 -7.36
C ARG A 357 6.15 -10.28 -6.74
N TYR A 358 6.08 -10.50 -5.42
CA TYR A 358 7.11 -11.23 -4.68
C TYR A 358 6.65 -12.58 -4.12
N GLY A 359 5.35 -12.88 -4.11
CA GLY A 359 4.79 -14.09 -3.52
C GLY A 359 5.22 -15.34 -4.28
N ALA A 360 6.19 -16.08 -3.73
CA ALA A 360 6.67 -17.33 -4.29
C ALA A 360 5.67 -18.48 -4.09
N ARG A 361 5.91 -19.61 -4.78
CA ARG A 361 5.13 -20.83 -4.53
C ARG A 361 5.23 -21.25 -3.07
N GLY A 362 4.09 -21.58 -2.45
CA GLY A 362 4.01 -21.98 -1.04
C GLY A 362 4.01 -20.81 -0.05
N SER A 363 4.32 -19.59 -0.49
CA SER A 363 4.17 -18.39 0.33
C SER A 363 2.70 -18.01 0.53
N GLN A 364 2.42 -17.35 1.64
CA GLN A 364 1.09 -16.84 1.95
C GLN A 364 1.23 -15.53 2.73
N LEU A 365 0.47 -14.50 2.37
CA LEU A 365 0.47 -13.22 3.09
C LEU A 365 -0.91 -13.00 3.71
N VAL A 366 -0.96 -12.88 5.04
CA VAL A 366 -2.19 -12.58 5.78
C VAL A 366 -2.07 -11.19 6.39
N VAL A 367 -2.88 -10.24 5.93
CA VAL A 367 -2.90 -8.86 6.45
C VAL A 367 -4.06 -8.70 7.42
N VAL A 368 -3.76 -8.22 8.62
CA VAL A 368 -4.75 -8.01 9.69
C VAL A 368 -4.71 -6.58 10.24
N PRO A 369 -5.86 -5.98 10.59
CA PRO A 369 -5.85 -4.78 11.42
C PRO A 369 -5.33 -5.14 12.81
N PHE A 370 -4.48 -4.31 13.39
CA PHE A 370 -3.91 -4.59 14.70
C PHE A 370 -3.26 -3.34 15.30
N ASN A 371 -3.49 -3.17 16.59
CA ASN A 371 -2.94 -2.09 17.39
C ASN A 371 -2.08 -2.67 18.52
N GLN A 372 -0.75 -2.61 18.34
CA GLN A 372 0.19 -3.08 19.34
C GLN A 372 0.14 -2.28 20.65
N GLY A 373 -0.54 -1.12 20.72
CA GLY A 373 -0.79 -0.39 21.98
C GLY A 373 -1.86 -1.08 22.87
N SER A 374 -2.79 -1.81 22.25
CA SER A 374 -3.84 -2.58 22.93
C SER A 374 -3.30 -3.92 23.43
N LYS A 375 -3.52 -4.21 24.72
CA LYS A 375 -3.19 -5.54 25.29
C LYS A 375 -4.08 -6.62 24.68
N GLN A 376 -5.36 -6.32 24.50
CA GLN A 376 -6.35 -7.26 23.98
C GLN A 376 -6.03 -7.66 22.54
N ASP A 377 -5.58 -6.71 21.70
CA ASP A 377 -5.18 -7.00 20.33
C ASP A 377 -3.98 -7.96 20.30
N VAL A 378 -2.99 -7.78 21.19
CA VAL A 378 -1.80 -8.65 21.28
C VAL A 378 -2.20 -10.09 21.58
N GLU A 379 -3.06 -10.29 22.56
CA GLU A 379 -3.56 -11.62 22.95
C GLU A 379 -4.44 -12.21 21.83
N ALA A 380 -5.41 -11.45 21.33
CA ALA A 380 -6.35 -11.91 20.29
C ALA A 380 -5.66 -12.22 18.95
N LEU A 381 -4.64 -11.45 18.56
CA LEU A 381 -3.84 -11.72 17.37
C LEU A 381 -3.13 -13.07 17.49
N VAL A 382 -2.47 -13.31 18.62
CA VAL A 382 -1.74 -14.56 18.85
C VAL A 382 -2.71 -15.74 18.91
N ASP A 383 -3.86 -15.59 19.55
CA ASP A 383 -4.90 -16.62 19.57
C ASP A 383 -5.41 -16.94 18.16
N TYR A 384 -5.64 -15.93 17.31
CA TYR A 384 -6.02 -16.12 15.91
C TYR A 384 -4.96 -16.85 15.08
N VAL A 385 -3.67 -16.56 15.29
CA VAL A 385 -2.59 -17.25 14.59
C VAL A 385 -2.57 -18.74 14.93
N TYR A 386 -2.76 -19.09 16.21
CA TYR A 386 -2.63 -20.47 16.68
C TYR A 386 -3.95 -21.27 16.66
N ASP A 387 -5.12 -20.64 16.67
CA ASP A 387 -6.41 -21.34 16.66
C ASP A 387 -6.58 -22.19 15.39
N THR A 388 -6.90 -23.47 15.59
CA THR A 388 -7.03 -24.47 14.51
C THR A 388 -8.43 -24.51 13.89
N LYS A 389 -9.44 -23.95 14.58
CA LYS A 389 -10.84 -24.02 14.14
C LYS A 389 -11.24 -22.78 13.34
N ASN A 390 -11.10 -21.61 13.95
CA ASN A 390 -11.54 -20.34 13.38
C ASN A 390 -10.36 -19.39 13.09
N GLY A 391 -9.13 -19.81 13.40
CA GLY A 391 -7.89 -19.10 13.13
C GLY A 391 -7.09 -19.68 11.97
N LEU A 392 -5.80 -19.35 11.93
CA LEU A 392 -4.88 -19.83 10.89
C LEU A 392 -4.32 -21.24 11.17
N GLY A 393 -4.32 -21.68 12.43
CA GLY A 393 -3.75 -22.96 12.86
C GLY A 393 -2.24 -23.04 12.66
N TRP A 394 -1.53 -21.91 12.72
CA TRP A 394 -0.09 -21.84 12.49
C TRP A 394 0.70 -21.99 13.79
N ASP A 395 1.97 -22.36 13.63
CA ASP A 395 2.98 -22.27 14.66
C ASP A 395 4.13 -21.40 14.15
N LEU A 396 4.48 -20.34 14.88
CA LEU A 396 5.43 -19.32 14.41
C LEU A 396 6.87 -19.82 14.49
N ASP A 397 7.66 -19.54 13.46
CA ASP A 397 9.13 -19.69 13.42
C ASP A 397 9.86 -18.37 13.63
N ILE A 398 9.28 -17.25 13.18
CA ILE A 398 9.95 -15.94 13.18
C ILE A 398 8.99 -14.88 13.71
N ILE A 399 9.45 -14.03 14.62
CA ILE A 399 8.72 -12.87 15.14
C ILE A 399 9.58 -11.63 14.91
N VAL A 400 9.03 -10.65 14.18
CA VAL A 400 9.68 -9.39 13.84
C VAL A 400 8.83 -8.24 14.43
N PRO A 401 9.04 -7.87 15.71
CA PRO A 401 8.22 -6.88 16.40
C PRO A 401 8.71 -5.44 16.13
N PHE A 402 8.57 -4.96 14.89
CA PHE A 402 9.11 -3.67 14.44
C PHE A 402 8.11 -2.51 14.56
N ALA A 403 6.95 -2.71 15.17
CA ALA A 403 6.02 -1.62 15.43
C ALA A 403 6.68 -0.54 16.31
N ALA A 404 6.57 0.72 15.89
CA ALA A 404 7.15 1.86 16.57
C ALA A 404 6.34 3.14 16.29
N ILE A 405 6.49 4.13 17.15
CA ILE A 405 5.93 5.49 17.00
C ILE A 405 7.11 6.47 17.07
N SER A 406 7.12 7.49 16.21
CA SER A 406 8.14 8.55 16.28
C SER A 406 7.83 9.52 17.43
N GLU A 407 8.79 9.69 18.34
CA GLU A 407 8.70 10.55 19.54
C GLU A 407 9.53 11.83 19.43
N ASN A 408 10.14 12.09 18.27
CA ASN A 408 11.10 13.19 18.06
C ASN A 408 10.63 14.55 18.62
N GLY A 409 11.56 15.27 19.25
CA GLY A 409 11.38 16.60 19.82
C GLY A 409 10.88 16.63 21.25
N ARG A 410 11.08 15.54 22.01
CA ARG A 410 10.72 15.43 23.44
C ARG A 410 11.96 15.08 24.25
N GLU A 411 12.23 15.85 25.29
CA GLU A 411 13.25 15.52 26.27
C GLU A 411 12.59 14.95 27.54
N ILE A 412 13.40 14.74 28.59
CA ILE A 412 12.92 14.18 29.86
C ILE A 412 11.92 15.09 30.58
N ASP A 413 11.89 16.38 30.24
CA ASP A 413 11.02 17.40 30.83
C ASP A 413 9.58 17.37 30.27
N SER A 414 9.39 16.73 29.12
CA SER A 414 8.19 16.82 28.28
C SER A 414 7.70 15.43 27.84
N ILE A 415 7.92 14.42 28.68
CA ILE A 415 7.33 13.09 28.49
C ILE A 415 5.81 13.22 28.58
N ASP A 416 5.15 13.03 27.45
CA ASP A 416 3.71 13.22 27.28
C ASP A 416 2.97 11.88 27.07
N SER A 417 1.65 12.00 26.88
CA SER A 417 0.75 10.89 26.51
C SER A 417 1.26 10.04 25.33
N LYS A 418 1.94 10.67 24.36
CA LYS A 418 2.48 9.98 23.19
C LYS A 418 3.71 9.16 23.54
N SER A 419 4.60 9.71 24.37
CA SER A 419 5.80 8.99 24.82
C SER A 419 5.45 7.74 25.62
N GLU A 420 4.49 7.83 26.53
CA GLU A 420 4.06 6.66 27.31
C GLU A 420 3.41 5.57 26.43
N LEU A 421 2.58 5.98 25.46
CA LEU A 421 2.00 5.06 24.48
C LEU A 421 3.08 4.38 23.64
N ALA A 422 4.05 5.15 23.15
CA ALA A 422 5.15 4.65 22.35
C ALA A 422 6.00 3.66 23.15
N HIS A 423 6.30 3.96 24.41
CA HIS A 423 7.04 3.08 25.32
C HIS A 423 6.27 1.78 25.60
N ARG A 424 4.96 1.87 25.85
CA ARG A 424 4.08 0.70 26.01
C ARG A 424 4.09 -0.20 24.77
N LEU A 425 4.04 0.39 23.59
CA LEU A 425 4.05 -0.31 22.31
C LEU A 425 5.39 -0.98 22.02
N MET A 426 6.50 -0.27 22.23
CA MET A 426 7.87 -0.69 21.88
C MET A 426 8.57 -1.53 22.94
N LEU A 427 8.06 -1.58 24.17
CA LEU A 427 8.61 -2.40 25.25
C LEU A 427 7.55 -3.34 25.82
N THR A 428 6.62 -2.81 26.62
CA THR A 428 5.70 -3.63 27.44
C THR A 428 4.90 -4.62 26.62
N ASN A 429 4.34 -4.20 25.50
CA ASN A 429 3.52 -5.07 24.65
C ASN A 429 4.34 -5.98 23.73
N ILE A 430 5.63 -5.70 23.50
CA ILE A 430 6.54 -6.69 22.88
C ILE A 430 6.75 -7.87 23.84
N TYR A 431 6.95 -7.62 25.14
CA TYR A 431 7.05 -8.68 26.15
C TYR A 431 5.77 -9.51 26.21
N ARG A 432 4.60 -8.86 26.15
CA ARG A 432 3.31 -9.56 26.12
C ARG A 432 3.12 -10.36 24.83
N LEU A 433 3.56 -9.84 23.69
CA LEU A 433 3.47 -10.54 22.40
C LEU A 433 4.26 -11.85 22.43
N ILE A 434 5.54 -11.78 22.80
CA ILE A 434 6.37 -12.99 22.88
C ILE A 434 5.89 -13.92 24.01
N GLY A 435 5.45 -13.36 25.14
CA GLY A 435 4.88 -14.13 26.25
C GLY A 435 3.64 -14.92 25.84
N SER A 436 2.74 -14.31 25.06
CA SER A 436 1.53 -14.97 24.55
C SER A 436 1.88 -16.10 23.59
N VAL A 437 2.85 -15.90 22.69
CA VAL A 437 3.34 -16.94 21.77
C VAL A 437 3.93 -18.12 22.53
N LYS A 438 4.73 -17.84 23.57
CA LYS A 438 5.29 -18.89 24.43
C LYS A 438 4.20 -19.73 25.08
N THR A 439 3.16 -19.08 25.63
CA THR A 439 2.05 -19.78 26.27
C THR A 439 1.30 -20.67 25.26
N GLN A 440 0.99 -20.16 24.06
CA GLN A 440 0.35 -20.95 23.00
C GLN A 440 1.18 -22.18 22.60
N LYS A 441 2.51 -22.02 22.42
CA LYS A 441 3.40 -23.16 22.12
C LYS A 441 3.43 -24.18 23.27
N GLN A 442 3.54 -23.71 24.50
CA GLN A 442 3.60 -24.58 25.68
C GLN A 442 2.30 -25.39 25.87
N GLU A 443 1.14 -24.74 25.79
CA GLU A 443 -0.17 -25.39 25.97
C GLU A 443 -0.46 -26.43 24.90
N ARG A 444 0.08 -26.23 23.69
CA ARG A 444 -0.10 -27.14 22.54
C ARG A 444 1.00 -28.19 22.40
N GLY A 445 2.02 -28.16 23.27
CA GLY A 445 3.12 -29.12 23.27
C GLY A 445 4.17 -28.90 22.16
N PHE A 446 4.27 -27.70 21.60
CA PHE A 446 5.27 -27.34 20.58
C PHE A 446 6.63 -27.00 21.21
N SER A 447 7.35 -28.00 21.73
CA SER A 447 8.63 -27.82 22.43
C SER A 447 9.88 -27.86 21.55
N THR A 448 9.78 -28.40 20.33
CA THR A 448 10.95 -28.63 19.44
C THR A 448 11.04 -27.63 18.28
N ARG A 449 10.19 -26.60 18.28
CA ARG A 449 10.17 -25.56 17.24
C ARG A 449 10.17 -24.17 17.86
N PRO A 450 11.32 -23.68 18.35
CA PRO A 450 11.42 -22.35 18.91
C PRO A 450 11.15 -21.27 17.85
N ALA A 451 10.43 -20.21 18.21
CA ALA A 451 10.31 -19.02 17.36
C ALA A 451 11.48 -18.06 17.60
N GLN A 452 12.18 -17.69 16.54
CA GLN A 452 13.24 -16.69 16.57
C GLN A 452 12.66 -15.28 16.62
N VAL A 453 12.99 -14.52 17.65
CA VAL A 453 12.58 -13.13 17.82
C VAL A 453 13.71 -12.23 17.35
N ILE A 454 13.49 -11.50 16.25
CA ILE A 454 14.41 -10.49 15.74
C ILE A 454 14.15 -9.19 16.49
N LEU A 455 14.82 -8.97 17.62
CA LEU A 455 14.62 -7.77 18.43
C LEU A 455 15.24 -6.56 17.74
N PRO A 456 14.46 -5.49 17.46
CA PRO A 456 14.99 -4.26 16.89
C PRO A 456 15.63 -3.43 18.00
N LEU A 457 16.92 -3.67 18.27
CA LEU A 457 17.73 -2.89 19.19
C LEU A 457 18.28 -1.64 18.50
N SER A 458 18.78 -0.69 19.29
CA SER A 458 19.27 0.60 18.82
C SER A 458 20.69 0.83 19.34
N PRO A 459 21.60 1.39 18.53
CA PRO A 459 22.91 1.84 19.00
C PRO A 459 22.81 3.15 19.81
N ASN A 460 21.69 3.87 19.67
CA ASN A 460 21.40 5.08 20.43
C ASN A 460 20.71 4.73 21.75
N HIS A 461 21.40 4.99 22.86
CA HIS A 461 20.88 4.93 24.23
C HIS A 461 20.95 6.33 24.89
N GLY A 462 20.32 7.33 24.27
CA GLY A 462 20.34 8.73 24.73
C GLY A 462 21.53 9.55 24.24
N ILE A 463 22.18 9.13 23.15
CA ILE A 463 23.32 9.82 22.51
C ILE A 463 22.83 11.00 21.63
N PHE A 464 21.68 10.83 20.98
CA PHE A 464 21.12 11.83 20.06
C PHE A 464 20.34 12.92 20.79
N GLY A 465 19.69 12.59 21.91
CA GLY A 465 18.78 13.47 22.63
C GLY A 465 17.46 13.72 21.88
N ASN A 466 16.49 14.33 22.56
CA ASN A 466 15.15 14.65 22.02
C ASN A 466 14.34 13.43 21.51
N ASP A 467 14.69 12.24 21.99
CA ASP A 467 14.14 10.96 21.58
C ASP A 467 13.04 10.41 22.51
N GLY A 468 12.55 11.21 23.47
CA GLY A 468 11.45 10.82 24.36
C GLY A 468 11.81 9.58 25.19
N LEU A 469 10.94 8.56 25.18
CA LEU A 469 11.17 7.28 25.86
C LEU A 469 11.71 6.16 24.95
N TYR A 470 12.18 6.53 23.74
CA TYR A 470 12.69 5.59 22.75
C TYR A 470 13.91 4.82 23.26
N SER A 471 14.90 5.52 23.82
CA SER A 471 16.14 4.91 24.32
C SER A 471 15.86 3.91 25.43
N GLU A 472 14.95 4.24 26.34
CA GLU A 472 14.51 3.43 27.47
C GLU A 472 13.82 2.17 26.98
N SER A 473 12.96 2.27 25.97
CA SER A 473 12.36 1.09 25.33
C SER A 473 13.42 0.18 24.70
N LYS A 474 14.33 0.74 23.91
CA LYS A 474 15.33 -0.05 23.17
C LYS A 474 16.35 -0.71 24.10
N LEU A 475 16.79 -0.01 25.13
CA LEU A 475 17.67 -0.56 26.17
C LEU A 475 16.93 -1.60 27.03
N GLY A 476 15.66 -1.36 27.37
CA GLY A 476 14.84 -2.31 28.12
C GLY A 476 14.66 -3.66 27.43
N LEU A 477 14.67 -3.70 26.10
CA LEU A 477 14.62 -4.95 25.32
C LEU A 477 15.89 -5.81 25.49
N GLU A 478 17.05 -5.21 25.79
CA GLU A 478 18.29 -5.97 25.97
C GLU A 478 18.27 -6.91 27.17
N THR A 479 17.38 -6.68 28.14
CA THR A 479 17.25 -7.59 29.29
C THR A 479 16.80 -8.99 28.87
N LEU A 480 16.17 -9.14 27.69
CA LEU A 480 15.78 -10.42 27.10
C LEU A 480 16.98 -11.34 26.82
N PHE A 481 18.18 -10.78 26.58
CA PHE A 481 19.41 -11.58 26.46
C PHE A 481 19.71 -12.39 27.71
N ASN A 482 19.38 -11.86 28.89
CA ASN A 482 19.60 -12.54 30.17
C ASN A 482 18.40 -13.40 30.56
N ARG A 483 17.18 -12.88 30.33
CA ARG A 483 15.94 -13.60 30.66
C ARG A 483 15.83 -14.95 29.95
N TRP A 484 16.37 -15.06 28.73
CA TRP A 484 16.44 -16.34 28.01
C TRP A 484 17.14 -17.44 28.82
N TYR A 485 18.15 -17.10 29.63
CA TYR A 485 18.84 -18.06 30.51
C TYR A 485 18.18 -18.24 31.87
N SER A 486 17.59 -17.18 32.43
CA SER A 486 17.10 -17.18 33.81
C SER A 486 15.65 -17.65 33.96
N GLU A 487 14.87 -17.63 32.88
CA GLU A 487 13.44 -17.97 32.87
C GLU A 487 13.16 -19.19 31.98
N ASN A 488 12.00 -19.84 32.19
CA ASN A 488 11.66 -21.10 31.52
C ASN A 488 10.89 -20.89 30.20
N TRP A 489 11.57 -20.33 29.20
CA TRP A 489 11.00 -20.15 27.85
C TRP A 489 11.97 -20.36 26.68
N ALA A 490 13.23 -20.74 26.96
CA ALA A 490 14.27 -20.95 25.96
C ALA A 490 13.89 -21.97 24.86
N ASP A 491 13.13 -23.02 25.23
CA ASP A 491 12.68 -24.06 24.29
C ASP A 491 11.61 -23.57 23.29
N TYR A 492 10.94 -22.44 23.59
CA TYR A 492 9.83 -21.92 22.77
C TYR A 492 10.21 -20.67 21.99
N LEU A 493 11.14 -19.87 22.51
CA LEU A 493 11.56 -18.60 21.92
C LEU A 493 13.08 -18.47 21.97
N THR A 494 13.66 -17.98 20.88
CA THR A 494 15.09 -17.64 20.82
C THR A 494 15.27 -16.15 20.53
N ILE A 495 16.32 -15.55 21.09
CA ILE A 495 16.54 -14.11 20.99
C ILE A 495 17.68 -13.82 20.02
N CYS A 496 17.37 -13.07 18.97
CA CYS A 496 18.33 -12.48 18.05
C CYS A 496 18.23 -10.96 18.15
N GLY A 497 19.10 -10.34 18.94
CA GLY A 497 19.13 -8.89 19.08
C GLY A 497 19.89 -8.26 17.92
N ALA A 498 19.17 -7.55 17.06
CA ALA A 498 19.73 -6.83 15.93
C ALA A 498 19.82 -5.34 16.29
N VAL A 499 21.03 -4.83 16.47
CA VAL A 499 21.30 -3.40 16.65
C VAL A 499 21.30 -2.75 15.28
N ILE A 500 20.15 -2.21 14.90
CA ILE A 500 19.91 -1.67 13.56
C ILE A 500 20.59 -0.31 13.43
N GLY A 501 21.48 -0.18 12.43
CA GLY A 501 22.15 1.06 12.11
C GLY A 501 21.31 2.08 11.37
N TRP A 502 21.96 3.20 11.02
CA TRP A 502 21.32 4.27 10.27
C TRP A 502 20.81 3.78 8.91
N THR A 503 19.48 3.71 8.78
CA THR A 503 18.80 3.26 7.56
C THR A 503 18.03 4.42 6.93
N ARG A 504 18.51 4.84 5.76
CA ARG A 504 18.04 5.99 4.99
C ARG A 504 16.66 5.76 4.38
N SER A 505 15.98 6.84 4.08
CA SER A 505 14.68 6.88 3.40
C SER A 505 13.57 6.14 4.14
N THR A 506 13.74 5.92 5.45
CA THR A 506 12.69 5.41 6.34
C THR A 506 11.88 6.56 6.91
N GLY A 507 10.57 6.39 7.06
CA GLY A 507 9.68 7.44 7.61
C GLY A 507 10.09 8.00 8.99
N ILE A 508 11.02 7.34 9.71
CA ILE A 508 11.57 7.79 10.99
C ILE A 508 12.82 8.67 10.79
N MET A 509 13.69 8.36 9.83
CA MET A 509 14.99 9.01 9.65
C MET A 509 15.10 9.93 8.43
N ASN A 510 14.04 10.13 7.64
CA ASN A 510 14.05 10.97 6.43
C ASN A 510 14.64 12.37 6.64
N ALA A 511 14.44 12.98 7.82
CA ALA A 511 15.01 14.30 8.15
C ALA A 511 16.55 14.31 8.22
N ASN A 512 17.16 13.13 8.39
CA ASN A 512 18.60 12.96 8.50
C ASN A 512 19.23 12.50 7.17
N ASP A 513 18.44 12.13 6.15
CA ASP A 513 18.97 11.64 4.87
C ASP A 513 19.90 12.66 4.19
N THR A 514 19.57 13.95 4.30
CA THR A 514 20.35 15.05 3.72
C THR A 514 21.77 15.16 4.28
N ILE A 515 22.00 14.73 5.52
CA ILE A 515 23.34 14.75 6.16
C ILE A 515 24.06 13.40 6.06
N ALA A 516 23.40 12.35 5.55
CA ALA A 516 23.96 11.00 5.52
C ALA A 516 25.26 10.93 4.70
N GLU A 517 25.34 11.62 3.56
CA GLU A 517 26.58 11.71 2.76
C GLU A 517 27.73 12.35 3.56
N GLY A 518 27.44 13.42 4.30
CA GLY A 518 28.42 14.11 5.13
C GLY A 518 29.01 13.21 6.21
N VAL A 519 28.20 12.33 6.78
CA VAL A 519 28.65 11.38 7.81
C VAL A 519 29.42 10.20 7.20
N GLU A 520 29.02 9.68 6.04
CA GLU A 520 29.78 8.61 5.35
C GLU A 520 31.20 9.04 4.97
N LYS A 521 31.44 10.35 4.73
CA LYS A 521 32.80 10.89 4.46
C LYS A 521 33.80 10.67 5.58
N LEU A 522 33.34 10.37 6.81
CA LEU A 522 34.20 10.02 7.94
C LEU A 522 34.64 8.55 7.96
N GLY A 523 34.24 7.76 6.96
CA GLY A 523 34.62 6.34 6.84
C GLY A 523 33.70 5.38 7.58
N VAL A 524 32.46 5.78 7.85
CA VAL A 524 31.36 4.92 8.33
C VAL A 524 30.36 4.63 7.22
N ARG A 525 29.42 3.71 7.47
CA ARG A 525 28.46 3.24 6.45
C ARG A 525 27.02 3.43 6.89
N THR A 526 26.22 4.12 6.07
CA THR A 526 24.76 4.14 6.17
C THR A 526 24.15 3.12 5.21
N PHE A 527 22.91 2.70 5.48
CA PHE A 527 22.23 1.63 4.74
C PHE A 527 20.98 2.13 4.02
N SER A 528 20.69 1.57 2.86
CA SER A 528 19.35 1.62 2.29
C SER A 528 18.43 0.61 3.00
N GLN A 529 17.11 0.72 2.78
CA GLN A 529 16.15 -0.23 3.33
C GLN A 529 16.38 -1.66 2.84
N GLN A 530 16.75 -1.81 1.56
CA GLN A 530 17.03 -3.10 0.95
C GLN A 530 18.30 -3.74 1.54
N GLU A 531 19.37 -2.95 1.71
CA GLU A 531 20.60 -3.40 2.35
C GLU A 531 20.35 -3.85 3.80
N MET A 532 19.60 -3.07 4.59
CA MET A 532 19.30 -3.44 5.97
C MET A 532 18.38 -4.67 6.06
N ALA A 533 17.39 -4.79 5.18
CA ALA A 533 16.55 -5.97 5.11
C ALA A 533 17.36 -7.22 4.75
N PHE A 534 18.28 -7.12 3.78
CA PHE A 534 19.22 -8.19 3.44
C PHE A 534 20.07 -8.63 4.65
N ASN A 535 20.60 -7.66 5.41
CA ASN A 535 21.38 -7.95 6.62
C ASN A 535 20.57 -8.70 7.69
N LEU A 536 19.32 -8.28 7.89
CA LEU A 536 18.39 -8.88 8.85
C LEU A 536 17.93 -10.27 8.41
N LEU A 537 17.67 -10.48 7.11
CA LEU A 537 17.36 -11.81 6.55
C LEU A 537 18.55 -12.77 6.70
N GLY A 538 19.79 -12.26 6.66
CA GLY A 538 20.98 -13.03 7.00
C GLY A 538 20.97 -13.59 8.43
N LEU A 539 20.34 -12.92 9.39
CA LEU A 539 20.17 -13.43 10.76
C LEU A 539 19.09 -14.52 10.85
N MET A 540 18.20 -14.59 9.87
CA MET A 540 17.18 -15.62 9.72
C MET A 540 17.70 -16.83 8.92
N ALA A 541 18.95 -16.80 8.44
CA ALA A 541 19.56 -17.92 7.76
C ALA A 541 19.77 -19.11 8.72
N PRO A 542 19.68 -20.37 8.24
CA PRO A 542 19.72 -21.56 9.10
C PRO A 542 20.92 -21.59 10.06
N ALA A 543 22.11 -21.18 9.59
CA ALA A 543 23.32 -21.16 10.40
C ALA A 543 23.23 -20.25 11.65
N ILE A 544 22.50 -19.13 11.56
CA ILE A 544 22.30 -18.22 12.70
C ILE A 544 21.11 -18.66 13.55
N VAL A 545 20.07 -19.22 12.94
CA VAL A 545 18.93 -19.81 13.67
C VAL A 545 19.41 -20.89 14.63
N ASP A 546 20.29 -21.79 14.19
CA ASP A 546 20.86 -22.84 15.05
C ASP A 546 21.72 -22.28 16.19
N LEU A 547 22.43 -21.17 15.95
CA LEU A 547 23.16 -20.46 17.00
C LEU A 547 22.20 -19.87 18.04
N CYS A 548 21.10 -19.24 17.60
CA CYS A 548 20.06 -18.66 18.46
C CYS A 548 19.39 -19.70 19.36
N GLN A 549 19.25 -20.95 18.92
CA GLN A 549 18.72 -22.05 19.73
C GLN A 549 19.66 -22.43 20.89
N SER A 550 20.97 -22.22 20.72
CA SER A 550 21.95 -22.56 21.75
C SER A 550 22.26 -21.40 22.69
N ASN A 551 22.34 -20.17 22.16
CA ASN A 551 22.65 -18.96 22.91
C ASN A 551 22.02 -17.74 22.21
N PRO A 552 21.62 -16.70 22.95
CA PRO A 552 21.18 -15.44 22.35
C PRO A 552 22.28 -14.80 21.49
N VAL A 553 21.88 -14.27 20.33
CA VAL A 553 22.80 -13.67 19.36
C VAL A 553 22.69 -12.15 19.43
N PHE A 554 23.83 -11.48 19.58
CA PHE A 554 23.95 -10.03 19.46
C PHE A 554 24.57 -9.69 18.10
N ALA A 555 23.80 -9.05 17.23
CA ALA A 555 24.22 -8.64 15.90
C ALA A 555 24.33 -7.11 15.84
N ASP A 556 25.55 -6.62 15.68
CA ASP A 556 25.82 -5.21 15.41
C ASP A 556 25.72 -4.96 13.91
N LEU A 557 24.63 -4.32 13.49
CA LEU A 557 24.36 -3.92 12.11
C LEU A 557 24.43 -2.38 11.98
N ASN A 558 25.28 -1.74 12.79
CA ASN A 558 25.27 -0.28 12.93
C ASN A 558 25.96 0.45 11.76
N GLY A 559 27.01 -0.15 11.19
CA GLY A 559 27.80 0.49 10.12
C GLY A 559 29.02 1.29 10.62
N GLY A 560 29.50 1.00 11.84
CA GLY A 560 30.73 1.57 12.37
C GLY A 560 30.57 2.88 13.16
N PHE A 561 29.35 3.36 13.37
CA PHE A 561 29.10 4.61 14.12
C PHE A 561 29.57 4.57 15.57
N GLN A 562 29.77 3.38 16.16
CA GLN A 562 30.35 3.23 17.50
C GLN A 562 31.76 3.85 17.63
N CYS A 563 32.45 4.08 16.52
CA CYS A 563 33.79 4.66 16.51
C CYS A 563 33.78 6.20 16.42
N ILE A 564 32.62 6.82 16.17
CA ILE A 564 32.49 8.28 16.09
C ILE A 564 32.10 8.82 17.48
N PRO A 565 32.99 9.58 18.16
CA PRO A 565 32.62 10.27 19.38
C PRO A 565 31.71 11.47 19.05
N ASP A 566 30.74 11.74 19.93
CA ASP A 566 29.84 12.89 19.85
C ASP A 566 29.16 13.09 18.47
N LEU A 567 28.48 12.03 18.02
CA LEU A 567 27.75 12.01 16.75
C LEU A 567 26.70 13.14 16.65
N ASN A 568 26.09 13.54 17.75
CA ASN A 568 25.05 14.56 17.76
C ASN A 568 25.60 15.94 17.38
N ALA A 569 26.71 16.37 17.99
CA ALA A 569 27.35 17.64 17.66
C ALA A 569 27.80 17.68 16.18
N LEU A 570 28.33 16.57 15.67
CA LEU A 570 28.73 16.44 14.26
C LEU A 570 27.53 16.63 13.31
N MET A 571 26.42 15.93 13.57
CA MET A 571 25.22 16.07 12.75
C MET A 571 24.64 17.48 12.82
N GLY A 572 24.63 18.09 14.00
CA GLY A 572 24.21 19.47 14.21
C GLY A 572 25.05 20.44 13.36
N LYS A 573 26.37 20.25 13.34
CA LYS A 573 27.29 21.03 12.50
C LYS A 573 26.99 20.84 11.00
N LEU A 574 26.90 19.60 10.51
CA LEU A 574 26.60 19.31 9.10
C LEU A 574 25.25 19.90 8.66
N ARG A 575 24.25 19.82 9.54
CA ARG A 575 22.92 20.39 9.28
C ARG A 575 22.97 21.91 9.19
N SER A 576 23.65 22.56 10.13
CA SER A 576 23.81 24.02 10.13
C SER A 576 24.54 24.51 8.89
N GLU A 577 25.68 23.90 8.52
CA GLU A 577 26.44 24.26 7.32
C GLU A 577 25.59 24.13 6.04
N MET A 578 24.79 23.08 5.94
CA MET A 578 23.93 22.84 4.79
C MET A 578 22.78 23.87 4.69
N ILE A 579 22.09 24.12 5.81
CA ILE A 579 20.99 25.10 5.86
C ILE A 579 21.52 26.52 5.62
N GLU A 580 22.65 26.87 6.21
CA GLU A 580 23.30 28.17 6.03
C GLU A 580 23.68 28.39 4.56
N THR A 581 24.34 27.42 3.93
CA THR A 581 24.74 27.51 2.52
C THR A 581 23.52 27.66 1.59
N SER A 582 22.44 26.91 1.84
CA SER A 582 21.18 27.00 1.09
C SER A 582 20.53 28.38 1.28
N ALA A 583 20.39 28.84 2.53
CA ALA A 583 19.78 30.12 2.86
C ALA A 583 20.54 31.31 2.27
N VAL A 584 21.88 31.32 2.35
CA VAL A 584 22.72 32.36 1.76
C VAL A 584 22.53 32.42 0.25
N ARG A 585 22.54 31.28 -0.45
CA ARG A 585 22.33 31.26 -1.91
C ARG A 585 20.94 31.76 -2.32
N GLN A 586 19.90 31.32 -1.62
CA GLN A 586 18.53 31.79 -1.88
C GLN A 586 18.37 33.28 -1.59
N ALA A 587 18.99 33.78 -0.51
CA ALA A 587 18.97 35.19 -0.14
C ALA A 587 19.67 36.05 -1.21
N VAL A 588 20.88 35.68 -1.64
CA VAL A 588 21.61 36.38 -2.70
C VAL A 588 20.80 36.44 -4.00
N ILE A 589 20.08 35.38 -4.36
CA ILE A 589 19.25 35.37 -5.57
C ILE A 589 18.02 36.26 -5.45
N LYS A 590 17.37 36.25 -4.28
CA LYS A 590 16.23 37.14 -4.03
C LYS A 590 16.67 38.60 -4.02
N GLU A 591 17.81 38.91 -3.38
CA GLU A 591 18.38 40.26 -3.36
C GLU A 591 18.76 40.72 -4.76
N THR A 592 19.55 39.95 -5.52
CA THR A 592 19.90 40.31 -6.90
C THR A 592 18.67 40.44 -7.82
N ALA A 593 17.62 39.64 -7.62
CA ALA A 593 16.36 39.79 -8.34
C ALA A 593 15.59 41.06 -7.95
N LEU A 594 15.72 41.55 -6.71
CA LEU A 594 15.16 42.82 -6.26
C LEU A 594 16.01 44.00 -6.75
N GLU A 595 17.34 43.92 -6.65
CA GLU A 595 18.27 44.91 -7.20
C GLU A 595 18.03 45.13 -8.70
N ASN A 596 17.86 44.05 -9.47
CA ASN A 596 17.54 44.15 -10.89
C ASN A 596 16.20 44.86 -11.13
N LYS A 597 15.17 44.61 -10.31
CA LYS A 597 13.89 45.35 -10.40
C LYS A 597 14.06 46.83 -10.07
N VAL A 598 14.92 47.17 -9.11
CA VAL A 598 15.19 48.57 -8.72
C VAL A 598 15.99 49.30 -9.79
N VAL A 599 17.01 48.67 -10.38
CA VAL A 599 17.90 49.27 -11.40
C VAL A 599 17.20 49.36 -12.76
N ASN A 600 16.51 48.30 -13.18
CA ASN A 600 15.94 48.18 -14.52
C ASN A 600 14.46 48.60 -14.60
N GLY A 601 13.78 48.76 -13.46
CA GLY A 601 12.34 49.01 -13.37
C GLY A 601 11.49 47.73 -13.49
N GLU A 602 10.25 47.77 -12.99
CA GLU A 602 9.35 46.61 -12.98
C GLU A 602 8.97 46.12 -14.38
N ASP A 603 8.80 47.05 -15.32
CA ASP A 603 8.42 46.73 -16.71
C ASP A 603 9.51 45.96 -17.44
N SER A 604 10.78 46.33 -17.24
CA SER A 604 11.92 45.63 -17.85
C SER A 604 12.02 44.20 -17.34
N GLU A 605 11.98 44.00 -16.02
CA GLU A 605 12.05 42.66 -15.42
C GLU A 605 10.83 41.79 -15.73
N ALA A 606 9.65 42.37 -15.94
CA ALA A 606 8.46 41.62 -16.35
C ALA A 606 8.60 41.02 -17.76
N LEU A 607 9.25 41.73 -18.69
CA LEU A 607 9.42 41.30 -20.08
C LEU A 607 10.43 40.17 -20.27
N TYR A 608 11.45 40.08 -19.40
CA TYR A 608 12.51 39.06 -19.49
C TYR A 608 12.26 37.81 -18.62
N LYS A 609 11.13 37.75 -17.90
CA LYS A 609 10.71 36.52 -17.23
C LYS A 609 10.35 35.47 -18.27
N LYS A 610 10.96 34.29 -18.14
CA LYS A 610 10.54 33.11 -18.91
C LYS A 610 9.06 32.85 -18.65
N VAL A 611 8.22 33.10 -19.65
CA VAL A 611 6.80 32.78 -19.60
C VAL A 611 6.66 31.26 -19.67
N VAL A 612 6.27 30.65 -18.56
CA VAL A 612 5.94 29.22 -18.50
C VAL A 612 4.47 29.09 -18.87
N THR A 613 4.19 28.36 -19.95
CA THR A 613 2.81 28.09 -20.38
C THR A 613 2.15 27.12 -19.40
N GLU A 614 0.99 27.50 -18.85
CA GLU A 614 0.18 26.63 -18.02
C GLU A 614 -0.55 25.58 -18.89
N PRO A 615 -0.49 24.28 -18.54
CA PRO A 615 -1.22 23.24 -19.27
C PRO A 615 -2.72 23.48 -19.21
N ARG A 616 -3.40 23.28 -20.35
CA ARG A 616 -4.86 23.29 -20.46
C ARG A 616 -5.32 21.95 -21.03
N ALA A 617 -6.53 21.54 -20.66
CA ALA A 617 -7.13 20.32 -21.18
C ALA A 617 -7.61 20.54 -22.63
N ASN A 618 -7.38 19.56 -23.49
CA ASN A 618 -7.99 19.49 -24.81
C ASN A 618 -8.64 18.12 -25.00
N ILE A 619 -9.96 18.05 -24.81
CA ILE A 619 -10.74 16.82 -24.99
C ILE A 619 -10.85 16.55 -26.49
N LYS A 620 -9.98 15.67 -26.99
CA LYS A 620 -9.98 15.23 -28.38
C LYS A 620 -11.06 14.18 -28.59
N PHE A 621 -11.87 14.36 -29.62
CA PHE A 621 -12.83 13.34 -30.05
C PHE A 621 -12.14 12.39 -31.05
N GLU A 622 -11.48 11.35 -30.53
CA GLU A 622 -10.70 10.41 -31.34
C GLU A 622 -11.57 9.23 -31.81
N PHE A 623 -11.59 8.99 -33.11
CA PHE A 623 -12.13 7.76 -33.69
C PHE A 623 -11.13 6.60 -33.57
N PRO A 624 -11.59 5.35 -33.73
CA PRO A 624 -10.69 4.20 -33.79
C PRO A 624 -9.56 4.43 -34.80
N ALA A 625 -8.32 4.20 -34.37
CA ALA A 625 -7.17 4.35 -35.24
C ALA A 625 -7.28 3.38 -36.42
N LEU A 626 -7.25 3.93 -37.64
CA LEU A 626 -7.31 3.14 -38.87
C LEU A 626 -5.97 2.39 -39.05
N PRO A 627 -5.98 1.06 -39.22
CA PRO A 627 -4.75 0.32 -39.51
C PRO A 627 -4.09 0.81 -40.80
N GLU A 628 -2.75 0.76 -40.86
CA GLU A 628 -2.05 1.06 -42.10
C GLU A 628 -2.28 -0.06 -43.13
N TRP A 629 -2.39 0.30 -44.42
CA TRP A 629 -2.62 -0.68 -45.49
C TRP A 629 -1.56 -1.79 -45.51
N LYS A 630 -0.31 -1.44 -45.19
CA LYS A 630 0.81 -2.38 -45.13
C LYS A 630 0.60 -3.50 -44.11
N ASP A 631 -0.05 -3.22 -42.99
CA ASP A 631 -0.35 -4.22 -41.97
C ASP A 631 -1.50 -5.16 -42.38
N LEU A 632 -2.37 -4.69 -43.28
CA LEU A 632 -3.52 -5.44 -43.81
C LEU A 632 -3.18 -6.27 -45.05
N GLU A 633 -2.13 -5.91 -45.78
CA GLU A 633 -1.69 -6.58 -47.01
C GLU A 633 -1.54 -8.11 -46.87
N PRO A 634 -0.95 -8.67 -45.79
CA PRO A 634 -0.82 -10.11 -45.62
C PRO A 634 -2.17 -10.83 -45.54
N ILE A 635 -3.17 -10.21 -44.93
CA ILE A 635 -4.50 -10.81 -44.71
C ILE A 635 -5.40 -10.63 -45.94
N ASN A 636 -5.16 -9.57 -46.71
CA ASN A 636 -5.93 -9.23 -47.90
C ASN A 636 -5.81 -10.30 -49.01
N GLN A 637 -4.67 -11.01 -49.12
CA GLN A 637 -4.51 -12.07 -50.12
C GLN A 637 -5.54 -13.20 -49.94
N ASP A 638 -5.86 -13.53 -48.69
CA ASP A 638 -6.76 -14.63 -48.35
C ASP A 638 -8.22 -14.19 -48.21
N LEU A 639 -8.49 -12.98 -47.70
CA LEU A 639 -9.85 -12.55 -47.35
C LEU A 639 -10.55 -11.69 -48.41
N LYS A 640 -9.84 -11.23 -49.45
CA LYS A 640 -10.41 -10.32 -50.46
C LYS A 640 -11.58 -10.97 -51.20
N GLY A 641 -12.77 -10.38 -51.05
CA GLY A 641 -13.99 -10.85 -51.71
C GLY A 641 -14.57 -12.16 -51.15
N MET A 642 -13.99 -12.70 -50.07
CA MET A 642 -14.46 -13.95 -49.46
C MET A 642 -15.71 -13.77 -48.58
N VAL A 643 -15.98 -12.54 -48.15
CA VAL A 643 -17.07 -12.22 -47.24
C VAL A 643 -18.04 -11.25 -47.91
N ASN A 644 -19.34 -11.58 -47.89
CA ASN A 644 -20.37 -10.64 -48.32
C ASN A 644 -20.55 -9.56 -47.25
N LEU A 645 -20.05 -8.35 -47.52
CA LEU A 645 -20.08 -7.22 -46.59
C LEU A 645 -21.50 -6.78 -46.21
N ASP A 646 -22.53 -7.10 -47.01
CA ASP A 646 -23.92 -6.78 -46.67
C ASP A 646 -24.48 -7.67 -45.54
N LYS A 647 -23.82 -8.78 -45.24
CA LYS A 647 -24.13 -9.68 -44.11
C LYS A 647 -23.09 -9.64 -43.00
N VAL A 648 -22.17 -8.69 -43.05
CA VAL A 648 -21.20 -8.45 -41.96
C VAL A 648 -21.74 -7.32 -41.11
N VAL A 649 -22.19 -7.65 -39.91
CA VAL A 649 -22.66 -6.66 -38.95
C VAL A 649 -21.45 -6.03 -38.26
N VAL A 650 -21.43 -4.70 -38.19
CA VAL A 650 -20.34 -3.92 -37.59
C VAL A 650 -20.89 -2.96 -36.54
N VAL A 651 -20.11 -2.72 -35.48
CA VAL A 651 -20.41 -1.68 -34.49
C VAL A 651 -19.73 -0.40 -34.94
N THR A 652 -20.51 0.61 -35.31
CA THR A 652 -20.01 1.89 -35.85
C THR A 652 -19.92 3.00 -34.79
N GLY A 653 -20.66 2.88 -33.68
CA GLY A 653 -20.62 3.83 -32.57
C GLY A 653 -21.03 3.16 -31.25
N PHE A 654 -20.57 3.72 -30.14
CA PHE A 654 -20.93 3.25 -28.80
C PHE A 654 -20.89 4.41 -27.80
N ALA A 655 -21.77 4.35 -26.81
CA ALA A 655 -21.73 5.20 -25.62
C ALA A 655 -22.34 4.44 -24.45
N GLU A 656 -22.18 5.00 -23.25
CA GLU A 656 -22.82 4.51 -22.04
C GLU A 656 -23.05 5.70 -21.10
N ILE A 657 -23.97 5.55 -20.14
CA ILE A 657 -24.06 6.45 -18.99
C ILE A 657 -24.14 5.57 -17.76
N GLY A 658 -23.09 5.60 -16.96
CA GLY A 658 -22.93 4.73 -15.81
C GLY A 658 -22.36 5.46 -14.60
N PRO A 659 -21.98 4.72 -13.55
CA PRO A 659 -21.44 5.31 -12.32
C PRO A 659 -20.16 6.12 -12.50
N TRP A 660 -19.43 5.89 -13.59
CA TRP A 660 -18.19 6.59 -13.92
C TRP A 660 -18.37 7.64 -15.03
N GLY A 661 -19.59 8.08 -15.31
CA GLY A 661 -19.90 9.03 -16.37
C GLY A 661 -20.18 8.31 -17.70
N ASN A 662 -19.60 8.83 -18.77
CA ASN A 662 -19.74 8.24 -20.11
C ASN A 662 -18.63 7.22 -20.41
N SER A 663 -18.64 6.65 -21.62
CA SER A 663 -17.70 5.60 -22.01
C SER A 663 -16.24 6.06 -22.02
N ARG A 664 -15.98 7.35 -22.21
CA ARG A 664 -14.63 7.94 -22.21
C ARG A 664 -14.07 7.99 -20.79
N THR A 665 -14.82 8.59 -19.87
CA THR A 665 -14.42 8.71 -18.45
C THR A 665 -14.35 7.34 -17.78
N ARG A 666 -15.29 6.44 -18.07
CA ARG A 666 -15.24 5.05 -17.56
C ARG A 666 -14.04 4.28 -18.10
N TRP A 667 -13.65 4.47 -19.37
CA TRP A 667 -12.45 3.84 -19.93
C TRP A 667 -11.16 4.31 -19.26
N GLU A 668 -11.04 5.61 -18.97
CA GLU A 668 -9.88 6.11 -18.24
C GLU A 668 -9.73 5.44 -16.87
N MET A 669 -10.83 5.34 -16.13
CA MET A 669 -10.82 4.73 -14.81
C MET A 669 -10.58 3.21 -14.87
N GLU A 670 -11.14 2.52 -15.85
CA GLU A 670 -10.99 1.07 -16.03
C GLU A 670 -9.57 0.68 -16.47
N ALA A 671 -9.00 1.40 -17.44
CA ALA A 671 -7.70 1.05 -18.03
C ALA A 671 -6.51 1.65 -17.25
N TYR A 672 -6.64 2.86 -16.71
CA TYR A 672 -5.53 3.59 -16.08
C TYR A 672 -5.70 3.80 -14.57
N GLY A 673 -6.90 3.56 -14.03
CA GLY A 673 -7.17 3.67 -12.58
C GLY A 673 -7.29 5.10 -12.05
N ARG A 674 -7.23 6.11 -12.93
CA ARG A 674 -7.34 7.54 -12.58
C ARG A 674 -7.77 8.35 -13.79
N PHE A 675 -8.34 9.53 -13.54
CA PHE A 675 -8.68 10.48 -14.60
C PHE A 675 -7.47 11.29 -15.06
N SER A 676 -7.40 11.55 -16.37
CA SER A 676 -6.55 12.58 -16.97
C SER A 676 -7.07 13.98 -16.62
N LEU A 677 -6.39 15.03 -17.08
CA LEU A 677 -6.91 16.39 -16.93
C LEU A 677 -8.19 16.57 -17.75
N GLU A 678 -8.23 15.99 -18.95
CA GLU A 678 -9.39 15.91 -19.84
C GLU A 678 -10.56 15.19 -19.16
N GLY A 679 -10.32 13.99 -18.61
CA GLY A 679 -11.32 13.22 -17.89
C GLY A 679 -11.84 13.94 -16.63
N CYS A 680 -10.98 14.67 -15.92
CA CYS A 680 -11.40 15.52 -14.79
C CYS A 680 -12.34 16.65 -15.22
N VAL A 681 -12.01 17.36 -16.31
CA VAL A 681 -12.84 18.44 -16.84
C VAL A 681 -14.18 17.91 -17.32
N GLU A 682 -14.18 16.78 -18.02
CA GLU A 682 -15.40 16.13 -18.49
C GLU A 682 -16.28 15.69 -17.31
N MET A 683 -15.73 14.98 -16.33
CA MET A 683 -16.47 14.59 -15.13
C MET A 683 -16.99 15.80 -14.34
N ALA A 684 -16.19 16.85 -14.18
CA ALA A 684 -16.62 18.06 -13.48
C ALA A 684 -17.78 18.76 -14.21
N TRP A 685 -17.79 18.75 -15.55
CA TRP A 685 -18.90 19.26 -16.34
C TRP A 685 -20.14 18.36 -16.21
N ILE A 686 -19.96 17.03 -16.29
CA ILE A 686 -21.04 16.05 -16.10
C ILE A 686 -21.70 16.22 -14.73
N MET A 687 -20.90 16.34 -13.68
CA MET A 687 -21.36 16.54 -12.29
C MET A 687 -21.91 17.94 -12.04
N GLY A 688 -21.86 18.84 -13.03
CA GLY A 688 -22.30 20.22 -12.88
C GLY A 688 -21.49 21.01 -11.86
N LEU A 689 -20.23 20.63 -11.62
CA LEU A 689 -19.28 21.38 -10.79
C LEU A 689 -18.69 22.55 -11.56
N ILE A 690 -18.62 22.45 -12.89
CA ILE A 690 -18.19 23.55 -13.76
C ILE A 690 -19.18 23.76 -14.89
N LYS A 691 -19.37 25.01 -15.30
CA LYS A 691 -20.15 25.40 -16.49
C LYS A 691 -19.36 26.38 -17.33
N ASN A 692 -19.59 26.34 -18.65
CA ASN A 692 -19.01 27.34 -19.53
C ASN A 692 -19.69 28.69 -19.30
N HIS A 693 -18.90 29.74 -19.18
CA HIS A 693 -19.34 31.12 -19.14
C HIS A 693 -18.63 31.89 -20.24
N ASN A 694 -19.39 32.66 -21.02
CA ASN A 694 -18.85 33.54 -22.05
C ASN A 694 -19.51 34.92 -21.94
N GLY A 695 -18.92 35.80 -21.14
CA GLY A 695 -19.48 37.11 -20.80
C GLY A 695 -18.71 37.80 -19.68
N PRO A 696 -19.16 38.97 -19.19
CA PRO A 696 -18.47 39.69 -18.13
C PRO A 696 -18.59 38.99 -16.77
N ILE A 697 -17.47 38.68 -16.11
CA ILE A 697 -17.43 38.33 -14.69
C ILE A 697 -16.83 39.52 -13.93
N LYS A 698 -17.57 40.06 -12.96
CA LYS A 698 -17.15 41.26 -12.19
C LYS A 698 -16.75 42.45 -13.09
N GLY A 699 -17.41 42.61 -14.24
CA GLY A 699 -17.17 43.70 -15.19
C GLY A 699 -16.04 43.46 -16.20
N GLN A 700 -15.25 42.38 -16.09
CA GLN A 700 -14.26 42.03 -17.10
C GLN A 700 -14.76 40.91 -18.01
N PRO A 701 -14.55 40.99 -19.34
CA PRO A 701 -14.92 39.91 -20.26
C PRO A 701 -14.15 38.63 -19.90
N TYR A 702 -14.89 37.55 -19.65
CA TYR A 702 -14.33 36.25 -19.31
C TYR A 702 -15.00 35.15 -20.14
N SER A 703 -14.18 34.27 -20.70
CA SER A 703 -14.61 33.07 -21.39
C SER A 703 -13.89 31.86 -20.78
N GLY A 704 -14.63 30.89 -20.24
CA GLY A 704 -14.04 29.72 -19.58
C GLY A 704 -14.97 29.03 -18.57
N TRP A 705 -14.38 28.19 -17.70
CA TRP A 705 -15.09 27.38 -16.70
C TRP A 705 -15.38 28.16 -15.40
N VAL A 706 -16.58 27.97 -14.82
CA VAL A 706 -17.02 28.58 -13.54
C VAL A 706 -17.70 27.54 -12.63
N ASP A 707 -17.45 27.61 -11.32
CA ASP A 707 -17.91 26.67 -10.27
C ASP A 707 -19.44 26.66 -10.02
N ALA A 708 -20.00 25.51 -9.61
CA ALA A 708 -21.39 25.29 -9.27
C ALA A 708 -21.56 24.30 -8.08
N LYS A 709 -22.44 24.63 -7.11
CA LYS A 709 -22.63 23.90 -5.82
C LYS A 709 -23.80 22.89 -5.86
N THR A 710 -23.69 21.75 -5.15
CA THR A 710 -24.76 20.72 -5.03
C THR A 710 -24.79 19.97 -3.67
N GLY A 711 -25.94 19.36 -3.28
CA GLY A 711 -26.06 18.44 -2.13
C GLY A 711 -27.34 17.57 -2.09
N TYR A 712 -27.28 16.35 -1.48
CA TYR A 712 -28.40 15.45 -1.10
C TYR A 712 -27.97 14.36 -0.06
N ASP A 713 -28.89 13.81 0.76
CA ASP A 713 -28.65 12.85 1.89
C ASP A 713 -29.57 11.58 1.86
N PRO A 714 -29.02 10.34 1.93
CA PRO A 714 -29.74 9.06 1.84
C PRO A 714 -30.19 8.37 3.17
N ASN A 715 -30.04 8.95 4.37
CA ASN A 715 -30.14 8.20 5.64
C ASN A 715 -31.55 7.81 6.18
N LYS A 716 -32.67 8.02 5.46
CA LYS A 716 -34.04 7.77 6.00
C LYS A 716 -34.98 7.04 5.03
N LYS A 717 -35.13 5.72 5.17
CA LYS A 717 -36.06 4.90 4.36
C LYS A 717 -37.38 4.64 5.10
N GLN A 718 -38.48 5.19 4.56
CA GLN A 718 -39.83 5.12 5.14
C GLN A 718 -40.62 3.87 4.69
N LEU A 719 -41.29 3.22 5.65
CA LEU A 719 -42.31 2.17 5.52
C LEU A 719 -43.61 2.61 6.21
N LEU A 720 -44.70 1.87 5.97
CA LEU A 720 -46.00 2.04 6.64
C LEU A 720 -46.37 0.73 7.34
N GLU A 721 -46.94 0.82 8.54
CA GLU A 721 -47.48 -0.31 9.31
C GLU A 721 -48.98 -0.12 9.51
N GLU A 722 -49.73 -1.17 9.26
CA GLU A 722 -51.17 -1.19 9.48
C GLU A 722 -51.47 -1.39 10.97
N VAL A 723 -52.27 -0.48 11.54
CA VAL A 723 -52.65 -0.47 12.96
C VAL A 723 -54.16 -0.28 13.07
N VAL A 724 -54.81 -1.15 13.83
CA VAL A 724 -56.24 -1.04 14.12
C VAL A 724 -56.43 -0.18 15.37
N LEU A 725 -57.19 0.92 15.22
CA LEU A 725 -57.53 1.84 16.29
C LEU A 725 -58.25 1.12 17.43
N GLN A 726 -57.76 1.31 18.65
CA GLN A 726 -58.35 0.73 19.86
C GLN A 726 -59.32 1.69 20.58
N GLU A 727 -59.32 2.95 20.16
CA GLU A 727 -60.12 4.06 20.68
C GLU A 727 -60.51 4.97 19.51
N ASP A 728 -61.56 5.77 19.68
CA ASP A 728 -62.00 6.73 18.69
C ASP A 728 -60.96 7.86 18.55
N LEU A 729 -60.60 8.21 17.31
CA LEU A 729 -59.70 9.29 17.00
C LEU A 729 -60.42 10.64 17.10
N GLU A 730 -59.65 11.70 17.32
CA GLU A 730 -60.14 13.07 17.30
C GLU A 730 -60.69 13.46 15.91
N THR A 731 -61.69 14.34 15.89
CA THR A 731 -62.30 14.82 14.64
C THR A 731 -61.36 15.73 13.88
N PHE A 732 -61.28 15.56 12.56
CA PHE A 732 -60.61 16.49 11.66
C PHE A 732 -61.56 16.96 10.55
N GLU A 733 -61.26 18.12 9.95
CA GLU A 733 -62.03 18.68 8.85
C GLU A 733 -61.56 18.12 7.50
N ALA A 734 -62.50 17.85 6.61
CA ALA A 734 -62.25 17.41 5.25
C ALA A 734 -63.33 17.94 4.30
N SER A 735 -62.98 18.02 3.02
CA SER A 735 -63.95 18.33 1.97
C SER A 735 -65.09 17.32 1.97
N LYS A 736 -66.27 17.73 1.49
CA LYS A 736 -67.42 16.84 1.36
C LYS A 736 -67.08 15.55 0.59
N GLU A 737 -66.34 15.66 -0.51
CA GLU A 737 -65.91 14.51 -1.32
C GLU A 737 -65.02 13.56 -0.51
N THR A 738 -64.00 14.11 0.16
CA THR A 738 -63.06 13.33 0.99
C THR A 738 -63.76 12.68 2.19
N ALA A 739 -64.72 13.35 2.82
CA ALA A 739 -65.49 12.78 3.92
C ALA A 739 -66.37 11.60 3.47
N GLU A 740 -67.01 11.71 2.29
CA GLU A 740 -67.75 10.60 1.68
C GLU A 740 -66.83 9.42 1.32
N GLU A 741 -65.58 9.69 0.88
CA GLU A 741 -64.57 8.66 0.62
C GLU A 741 -64.15 7.92 1.90
N PHE A 742 -63.85 8.63 2.99
CA PHE A 742 -63.54 8.01 4.28
C PHE A 742 -64.71 7.17 4.80
N LYS A 743 -65.96 7.65 4.65
CA LYS A 743 -67.16 6.90 5.05
C LYS A 743 -67.37 5.65 4.19
N ARG A 744 -67.02 5.71 2.89
CA ARG A 744 -67.13 4.58 1.97
C ARG A 744 -66.13 3.45 2.29
N GLU A 745 -64.90 3.79 2.61
CA GLU A 745 -63.86 2.81 2.95
C GLU A 745 -64.07 2.19 4.34
N HIS A 746 -64.36 3.02 5.36
CA HIS A 746 -64.43 2.55 6.75
C HIS A 746 -65.84 2.21 7.24
N GLY A 747 -66.89 2.59 6.52
CA GLY A 747 -68.29 2.22 6.81
C GLY A 747 -68.72 2.61 8.23
N ASP A 748 -69.10 1.62 9.03
CA ASP A 748 -69.55 1.79 10.41
C ASP A 748 -68.43 2.31 11.35
N LYS A 749 -67.18 2.30 10.90
CA LYS A 749 -66.01 2.68 11.70
C LYS A 749 -65.61 4.15 11.50
N VAL A 750 -66.41 4.96 10.82
CA VAL A 750 -66.21 6.41 10.66
C VAL A 750 -67.55 7.14 10.78
N GLU A 751 -67.58 8.28 11.46
CA GLU A 751 -68.69 9.24 11.45
C GLU A 751 -68.31 10.48 10.64
N ILE A 752 -69.27 11.01 9.87
CA ILE A 752 -69.10 12.28 9.15
C ILE A 752 -70.27 13.22 9.43
N PHE A 753 -70.00 14.50 9.67
CA PHE A 753 -71.03 15.52 9.89
C PHE A 753 -70.71 16.82 9.17
N GLU A 754 -71.71 17.44 8.55
CA GLU A 754 -71.57 18.72 7.85
C GLU A 754 -71.44 19.89 8.84
N ILE A 755 -70.47 20.78 8.59
CA ILE A 755 -70.26 22.02 9.31
C ILE A 755 -71.10 23.10 8.64
N GLN A 756 -72.20 23.50 9.29
CA GLN A 756 -73.19 24.42 8.70
C GLN A 756 -72.63 25.81 8.33
N GLU A 757 -71.49 26.21 8.91
CA GLU A 757 -70.88 27.53 8.67
C GLU A 757 -69.95 27.57 7.45
N SER A 758 -69.25 26.47 7.13
CA SER A 758 -68.22 26.42 6.08
C SER A 758 -68.60 25.52 4.90
N GLY A 759 -69.56 24.61 5.06
CA GLY A 759 -69.89 23.57 4.06
C GLY A 759 -68.87 22.42 4.00
N GLU A 760 -67.85 22.45 4.86
CA GLU A 760 -66.89 21.36 5.07
C GLU A 760 -67.50 20.26 5.97
N TYR A 761 -66.87 19.10 6.05
CA TYR A 761 -67.33 17.96 6.86
C TYR A 761 -66.32 17.65 7.95
N THR A 762 -66.79 17.29 9.15
CA THR A 762 -65.97 16.65 10.19
C THR A 762 -65.92 15.15 9.96
N VAL A 763 -64.75 14.54 10.09
CA VAL A 763 -64.53 13.09 10.00
C VAL A 763 -63.99 12.59 11.34
N ARG A 764 -64.65 11.58 11.93
CA ARG A 764 -64.21 10.88 13.15
C ARG A 764 -64.00 9.41 12.85
N LEU A 765 -62.77 8.92 12.97
CA LEU A 765 -62.47 7.49 12.90
C LEU A 765 -62.78 6.83 14.25
N LEU A 766 -63.61 5.80 14.26
CA LEU A 766 -64.00 5.08 15.47
C LEU A 766 -63.06 3.90 15.74
N LYS A 767 -63.13 3.39 16.97
CA LYS A 767 -62.50 2.13 17.38
C LYS A 767 -62.79 1.02 16.38
N GLY A 768 -61.73 0.33 15.96
CA GLY A 768 -61.78 -0.73 14.95
C GLY A 768 -61.50 -0.25 13.52
N ALA A 769 -61.39 1.06 13.27
CA ALA A 769 -60.86 1.61 12.01
C ALA A 769 -59.36 1.30 11.85
N THR A 770 -58.92 1.18 10.61
CA THR A 770 -57.54 0.82 10.26
C THR A 770 -56.77 2.06 9.81
N LEU A 771 -55.57 2.25 10.34
CA LEU A 771 -54.64 3.32 9.97
C LEU A 771 -53.31 2.77 9.48
N LEU A 772 -52.60 3.58 8.68
CA LEU A 772 -51.23 3.31 8.26
C LEU A 772 -50.26 4.28 8.96
N ILE A 773 -49.46 3.77 9.89
CA ILE A 773 -48.49 4.56 10.66
C ILE A 773 -47.09 4.42 10.04
N PRO A 774 -46.39 5.53 9.71
CA PRO A 774 -45.03 5.46 9.20
C PRO A 774 -44.02 4.91 10.21
N LYS A 775 -43.14 4.01 9.75
CA LYS A 775 -41.93 3.56 10.48
C LYS A 775 -40.69 3.56 9.58
N ALA A 776 -39.51 3.47 10.16
CA ALA A 776 -38.25 3.42 9.41
C ALA A 776 -37.50 2.11 9.72
N LEU A 777 -36.92 1.49 8.68
CA LEU A 777 -35.99 0.37 8.84
C LEU A 777 -34.56 0.85 8.59
N LYS A 778 -33.64 0.34 9.40
CA LYS A 778 -32.21 0.41 9.10
C LYS A 778 -31.93 -0.60 7.98
N PHE A 779 -31.59 -0.10 6.79
CA PHE A 779 -31.38 -0.93 5.61
C PHE A 779 -29.90 -1.31 5.48
N ASP A 780 -29.61 -2.56 5.12
CA ASP A 780 -28.23 -3.08 5.11
C ASP A 780 -27.44 -2.73 3.83
N ARG A 781 -28.12 -2.22 2.80
CA ARG A 781 -27.50 -1.85 1.52
C ARG A 781 -27.30 -0.34 1.45
N LEU A 782 -26.16 0.07 1.97
CA LEU A 782 -25.76 1.48 2.06
C LEU A 782 -24.97 1.94 0.83
N VAL A 783 -24.48 1.00 0.01
CA VAL A 783 -23.61 1.28 -1.14
C VAL A 783 -24.28 0.78 -2.42
N ALA A 784 -24.30 1.64 -3.44
CA ALA A 784 -24.76 1.34 -4.80
C ALA A 784 -23.94 2.14 -5.81
N GLY A 785 -23.65 1.55 -6.97
CA GLY A 785 -23.10 2.28 -8.12
C GLY A 785 -24.17 3.20 -8.69
N GLN A 786 -24.02 4.50 -8.45
CA GLN A 786 -24.96 5.53 -8.89
C GLN A 786 -24.27 6.39 -9.94
N ILE A 787 -25.05 6.90 -10.90
CA ILE A 787 -24.59 7.92 -11.85
C ILE A 787 -23.96 9.08 -11.06
N PRO A 788 -22.87 9.71 -11.58
CA PRO A 788 -22.17 10.79 -10.88
C PRO A 788 -23.13 11.85 -10.33
N THR A 789 -22.98 12.16 -9.05
CA THR A 789 -23.80 13.16 -8.38
C THR A 789 -23.72 14.50 -9.12
N GLY A 790 -24.88 15.04 -9.50
CA GLY A 790 -24.98 16.29 -10.25
C GLY A 790 -25.18 16.11 -11.76
N TRP A 791 -25.13 14.87 -12.28
CA TRP A 791 -25.55 14.56 -13.66
C TRP A 791 -26.97 15.10 -13.92
N ASN A 792 -27.11 15.87 -14.98
CA ASN A 792 -28.36 16.51 -15.35
C ASN A 792 -28.55 16.43 -16.88
N PRO A 793 -29.68 15.87 -17.37
CA PRO A 793 -29.95 15.78 -18.81
C PRO A 793 -30.05 17.14 -19.50
N LYS A 794 -30.35 18.22 -18.74
CA LYS A 794 -30.31 19.61 -19.25
C LYS A 794 -28.94 20.01 -19.78
N ASN A 795 -27.87 19.52 -19.15
CA ASN A 795 -26.51 19.86 -19.58
C ASN A 795 -26.21 19.29 -20.98
N TYR A 796 -26.88 18.20 -21.35
CA TYR A 796 -26.82 17.58 -22.68
C TYR A 796 -27.84 18.16 -23.67
N GLY A 797 -28.61 19.17 -23.28
CA GLY A 797 -29.57 19.86 -24.16
C GLY A 797 -30.96 19.21 -24.25
N ILE A 798 -31.30 18.25 -23.39
CA ILE A 798 -32.67 17.70 -23.36
C ILE A 798 -33.64 18.80 -22.86
N PRO A 799 -34.77 19.03 -23.56
CA PRO A 799 -35.76 20.03 -23.17
C PRO A 799 -36.43 19.77 -21.81
N ASP A 800 -36.78 20.84 -21.10
CA ASP A 800 -37.37 20.78 -19.75
C ASP A 800 -38.71 20.06 -19.70
N ASP A 801 -39.53 20.21 -20.74
CA ASP A 801 -40.80 19.51 -20.91
C ASP A 801 -40.59 18.00 -20.98
N ILE A 802 -39.64 17.53 -21.79
CA ILE A 802 -39.27 16.11 -21.88
C ILE A 802 -38.76 15.59 -20.53
N ILE A 803 -37.87 16.33 -19.86
CA ILE A 803 -37.31 15.95 -18.55
C ILE A 803 -38.41 15.79 -17.49
N SER A 804 -39.44 16.64 -17.54
CA SER A 804 -40.56 16.57 -16.62
C SER A 804 -41.54 15.44 -16.95
N GLN A 805 -41.60 15.02 -18.22
CA GLN A 805 -42.54 14.03 -18.73
C GLN A 805 -42.05 12.59 -18.51
N VAL A 806 -40.81 12.28 -18.89
CA VAL A 806 -40.36 10.88 -19.03
C VAL A 806 -39.73 10.31 -17.76
N ASP A 807 -39.65 8.98 -17.68
CA ASP A 807 -38.89 8.31 -16.61
C ASP A 807 -37.37 8.63 -16.74
N PRO A 808 -36.62 8.77 -15.62
CA PRO A 808 -35.17 8.97 -15.67
C PRO A 808 -34.40 7.97 -16.54
N VAL A 809 -34.87 6.72 -16.65
CA VAL A 809 -34.24 5.72 -17.53
C VAL A 809 -34.28 6.15 -19.00
N THR A 810 -35.39 6.75 -19.46
CA THR A 810 -35.52 7.31 -20.80
C THR A 810 -34.51 8.43 -21.03
N LEU A 811 -34.26 9.28 -20.02
CA LEU A 811 -33.26 10.35 -20.12
C LEU A 811 -31.85 9.81 -20.31
N TYR A 812 -31.49 8.72 -19.62
CA TYR A 812 -30.20 8.06 -19.83
C TYR A 812 -30.09 7.48 -21.25
N VAL A 813 -31.16 6.82 -21.73
CA VAL A 813 -31.19 6.25 -23.08
C VAL A 813 -31.08 7.32 -24.16
N LEU A 814 -31.78 8.46 -24.01
CA LEU A 814 -31.71 9.56 -24.95
C LEU A 814 -30.30 10.14 -25.06
N VAL A 815 -29.68 10.51 -23.93
CA VAL A 815 -28.31 11.05 -23.94
C VAL A 815 -27.33 10.01 -24.49
N CYS A 816 -27.46 8.74 -24.10
CA CYS A 816 -26.60 7.66 -24.59
C CYS A 816 -26.74 7.47 -26.12
N THR A 817 -27.96 7.57 -26.65
CA THR A 817 -28.21 7.46 -28.10
C THR A 817 -27.56 8.62 -28.85
N VAL A 818 -27.66 9.85 -28.33
CA VAL A 818 -27.03 11.04 -28.91
C VAL A 818 -25.50 10.91 -28.91
N GLU A 819 -24.89 10.51 -27.80
CA GLU A 819 -23.44 10.29 -27.75
C GLU A 819 -23.00 9.13 -28.66
N THR A 820 -23.81 8.08 -28.81
CA THR A 820 -23.54 6.95 -29.72
C THR A 820 -23.52 7.39 -31.18
N LEU A 821 -24.48 8.23 -31.59
CA LEU A 821 -24.52 8.83 -32.92
C LEU A 821 -23.26 9.65 -33.19
N LEU A 822 -22.87 10.50 -32.25
CA LEU A 822 -21.68 11.35 -32.35
C LEU A 822 -20.39 10.50 -32.41
N ALA A 823 -20.31 9.43 -31.61
CA ALA A 823 -19.22 8.45 -31.66
C ALA A 823 -19.12 7.71 -33.01
N SER A 824 -20.22 7.62 -33.75
CA SER A 824 -20.26 7.11 -35.13
C SER A 824 -20.06 8.19 -36.21
N GLY A 825 -19.81 9.45 -35.82
CA GLY A 825 -19.66 10.58 -36.74
C GLY A 825 -20.98 11.12 -37.31
N ILE A 826 -22.13 10.65 -36.83
CA ILE A 826 -23.44 11.12 -37.26
C ILE A 826 -23.87 12.28 -36.35
N THR A 827 -23.99 13.48 -36.92
CA THR A 827 -24.43 14.67 -36.18
C THR A 827 -25.95 14.84 -36.25
N ASP A 828 -26.53 14.59 -37.42
CA ASP A 828 -27.97 14.59 -37.65
C ASP A 828 -28.41 13.16 -38.03
N PRO A 829 -29.26 12.48 -37.24
CA PRO A 829 -29.75 11.14 -37.55
C PRO A 829 -30.37 11.02 -38.95
N TYR A 830 -30.89 12.11 -39.53
CA TYR A 830 -31.48 12.08 -40.86
C TYR A 830 -30.45 11.89 -41.97
N GLU A 831 -29.16 11.97 -41.66
CA GLU A 831 -28.10 11.55 -42.58
C GLU A 831 -28.25 10.10 -43.03
N PHE A 832 -28.76 9.20 -42.18
CA PHE A 832 -29.01 7.80 -42.56
C PHE A 832 -29.89 7.70 -43.81
N TYR A 833 -30.90 8.56 -43.93
CA TYR A 833 -31.87 8.52 -45.03
C TYR A 833 -31.32 8.97 -46.39
N LYS A 834 -30.07 9.43 -46.44
CA LYS A 834 -29.33 9.58 -47.69
C LYS A 834 -28.85 8.24 -48.26
N TYR A 835 -28.67 7.23 -47.39
CA TYR A 835 -28.03 5.95 -47.72
C TYR A 835 -28.96 4.73 -47.57
N VAL A 836 -29.98 4.83 -46.72
CA VAL A 836 -30.94 3.75 -46.44
C VAL A 836 -32.38 4.26 -46.45
N HIS A 837 -33.35 3.39 -46.71
CA HIS A 837 -34.76 3.76 -46.65
C HIS A 837 -35.22 3.94 -45.18
N VAL A 838 -36.28 4.72 -44.95
CA VAL A 838 -36.83 4.96 -43.60
C VAL A 838 -37.27 3.68 -42.87
N SER A 839 -37.55 2.60 -43.60
CA SER A 839 -37.88 1.28 -43.06
C SER A 839 -36.67 0.43 -42.68
N GLU A 840 -35.45 0.88 -43.00
CA GLU A 840 -34.22 0.11 -42.81
C GLU A 840 -33.39 0.59 -41.62
N LEU A 841 -33.92 1.53 -40.82
CA LEU A 841 -33.34 1.97 -39.55
C LEU A 841 -34.10 1.32 -38.39
N GLY A 842 -33.52 0.29 -37.79
CA GLY A 842 -34.10 -0.48 -36.70
C GLY A 842 -33.75 0.04 -35.30
N ASN A 843 -34.57 -0.31 -34.31
CA ASN A 843 -34.34 -0.02 -32.90
C ASN A 843 -34.65 -1.24 -32.03
N CYS A 844 -33.61 -1.83 -31.43
CA CYS A 844 -33.70 -3.02 -30.60
C CYS A 844 -33.25 -2.77 -29.15
N ILE A 845 -33.34 -1.52 -28.67
CA ILE A 845 -32.99 -1.16 -27.28
C ILE A 845 -33.92 -1.90 -26.32
N GLY A 846 -33.36 -2.60 -25.33
CA GLY A 846 -34.08 -3.40 -24.34
C GLY A 846 -33.94 -2.90 -22.90
N SER A 847 -34.65 -3.56 -21.99
CA SER A 847 -34.49 -3.32 -20.55
C SER A 847 -34.92 -4.54 -19.73
N GLY A 848 -34.29 -4.77 -18.57
CA GLY A 848 -34.73 -5.81 -17.64
C GLY A 848 -36.02 -5.42 -16.89
N ILE A 849 -36.10 -4.17 -16.42
CA ILE A 849 -37.29 -3.55 -15.85
C ILE A 849 -37.29 -2.11 -16.37
N GLY A 850 -38.41 -1.70 -16.99
CA GLY A 850 -38.58 -0.38 -17.59
C GLY A 850 -38.62 0.75 -16.56
N GLY A 851 -39.43 1.80 -16.82
CA GLY A 851 -39.48 3.01 -15.99
C GLY A 851 -39.85 2.74 -14.54
N SER A 852 -38.83 2.52 -13.70
CA SER A 852 -39.02 2.05 -12.33
C SER A 852 -39.57 3.13 -11.41
N ARG A 853 -39.33 4.42 -11.74
CA ARG A 853 -39.93 5.54 -11.03
C ARG A 853 -41.39 5.68 -11.42
N ALA A 854 -41.72 5.53 -12.71
CA ALA A 854 -43.10 5.50 -13.19
C ALA A 854 -43.89 4.31 -12.59
N LEU A 855 -43.30 3.11 -12.55
CA LEU A 855 -43.87 1.93 -11.89
C LEU A 855 -44.13 2.19 -10.41
N ARG A 856 -43.17 2.78 -9.67
CA ARG A 856 -43.39 3.18 -8.27
C ARG A 856 -44.52 4.22 -8.16
N GLY A 857 -44.56 5.17 -9.07
CA GLY A 857 -45.62 6.17 -9.16
C GLY A 857 -46.99 5.51 -9.22
N MET A 858 -47.15 4.58 -10.16
CA MET A 858 -48.39 3.85 -10.40
C MET A 858 -48.80 2.94 -9.22
N TYR A 859 -47.89 2.10 -8.72
CA TYR A 859 -48.21 1.08 -7.71
C TYR A 859 -48.21 1.60 -6.27
N LYS A 860 -47.47 2.67 -5.97
CA LYS A 860 -47.32 3.19 -4.60
C LYS A 860 -47.78 4.62 -4.45
N ASP A 861 -47.21 5.55 -5.22
CA ASP A 861 -47.45 6.97 -4.96
C ASP A 861 -48.91 7.36 -5.31
N ARG A 862 -49.56 6.67 -6.25
CA ARG A 862 -51.00 6.80 -6.53
C ARG A 862 -51.87 6.23 -5.41
N TYR A 863 -51.47 5.10 -4.82
CA TYR A 863 -52.14 4.56 -3.63
C TYR A 863 -52.05 5.51 -2.42
N LEU A 864 -50.97 6.29 -2.34
CA LEU A 864 -50.77 7.32 -1.32
C LEU A 864 -51.38 8.69 -1.68
N ASP A 865 -52.21 8.73 -2.73
CA ASP A 865 -52.84 9.94 -3.27
C ASP A 865 -51.88 11.13 -3.49
N LYS A 866 -50.66 10.84 -3.96
CA LYS A 866 -49.73 11.90 -4.34
C LYS A 866 -50.05 12.41 -5.74
N ALA A 867 -49.79 13.70 -5.96
CA ALA A 867 -49.90 14.31 -7.28
C ALA A 867 -48.95 13.61 -8.28
N LEU A 868 -49.55 12.97 -9.30
CA LEU A 868 -48.86 12.20 -10.33
C LEU A 868 -49.44 12.50 -11.71
N GLN A 869 -48.63 12.26 -12.73
CA GLN A 869 -49.05 12.31 -14.12
C GLN A 869 -50.14 11.25 -14.41
N LYS A 870 -51.08 11.59 -15.29
CA LYS A 870 -52.18 10.69 -15.66
C LYS A 870 -51.70 9.56 -16.57
N ASP A 871 -50.74 9.86 -17.44
CA ASP A 871 -50.12 9.01 -18.45
C ASP A 871 -48.89 8.23 -17.96
N ILE A 872 -48.63 8.21 -16.65
CA ILE A 872 -47.49 7.50 -16.03
C ILE A 872 -47.38 6.01 -16.39
N LEU A 873 -48.47 5.38 -16.82
CA LEU A 873 -48.47 4.01 -17.34
C LEU A 873 -47.62 3.89 -18.62
N GLN A 874 -47.65 4.88 -19.50
CA GLN A 874 -46.87 4.89 -20.75
C GLN A 874 -45.38 4.79 -20.44
N GLU A 875 -44.91 5.61 -19.48
CA GLU A 875 -43.50 5.66 -19.06
C GLU A 875 -43.03 4.40 -18.30
N SER A 876 -43.93 3.48 -17.96
CA SER A 876 -43.58 2.24 -17.28
C SER A 876 -43.11 1.13 -18.22
N PHE A 877 -43.50 1.16 -19.50
CA PHE A 877 -43.20 0.09 -20.45
C PHE A 877 -41.75 0.13 -20.94
N ILE A 878 -41.21 -1.06 -21.21
CA ILE A 878 -39.82 -1.25 -21.64
C ILE A 878 -39.58 -0.70 -23.06
N ASN A 879 -40.57 -0.76 -23.94
CA ASN A 879 -40.46 -0.25 -25.31
C ASN A 879 -40.67 1.28 -25.41
N THR A 880 -41.16 1.95 -24.37
CA THR A 880 -41.40 3.40 -24.38
C THR A 880 -40.10 4.19 -24.54
N MET A 881 -39.00 3.72 -23.96
CA MET A 881 -37.67 4.31 -24.18
C MET A 881 -37.27 4.29 -25.66
N SER A 882 -37.48 3.14 -26.32
CA SER A 882 -37.24 2.99 -27.76
C SER A 882 -38.16 3.89 -28.59
N ALA A 883 -39.41 4.05 -28.16
CA ALA A 883 -40.37 4.93 -28.80
C ALA A 883 -39.93 6.40 -28.71
N TRP A 884 -39.52 6.88 -27.54
CA TRP A 884 -39.00 8.24 -27.36
C TRP A 884 -37.77 8.53 -28.21
N VAL A 885 -36.83 7.58 -28.31
CA VAL A 885 -35.68 7.68 -29.22
C VAL A 885 -36.14 7.87 -30.67
N ASN A 886 -37.12 7.07 -31.11
CA ASN A 886 -37.62 7.19 -32.47
C ASN A 886 -38.39 8.50 -32.69
N MET A 887 -39.19 8.95 -31.72
CA MET A 887 -40.02 10.15 -31.82
C MET A 887 -39.20 11.45 -31.81
N LEU A 888 -38.08 11.49 -31.08
CA LEU A 888 -37.29 12.71 -30.91
C LEU A 888 -36.10 12.80 -31.87
N LEU A 889 -35.50 11.67 -32.25
CA LEU A 889 -34.23 11.65 -32.99
C LEU A 889 -34.37 11.03 -34.38
N LEU A 890 -34.88 9.80 -34.45
CA LEU A 890 -34.73 8.98 -35.66
C LEU A 890 -35.84 9.20 -36.69
N SER A 891 -37.10 9.30 -36.27
CA SER A 891 -38.29 9.33 -37.14
C SER A 891 -38.35 8.16 -38.14
N SER A 892 -37.88 6.97 -37.75
CA SER A 892 -37.84 5.80 -38.62
C SER A 892 -39.15 5.02 -38.63
N SER A 893 -39.36 4.26 -39.71
CA SER A 893 -40.43 3.24 -39.84
C SER A 893 -39.86 1.82 -39.86
N GLY A 894 -38.64 1.63 -39.32
CA GLY A 894 -37.97 0.34 -39.30
C GLY A 894 -38.39 -0.55 -38.13
N PRO A 895 -37.80 -1.77 -38.04
CA PRO A 895 -38.18 -2.75 -37.02
C PRO A 895 -37.89 -2.25 -35.60
N ILE A 896 -38.86 -2.40 -34.70
CA ILE A 896 -38.68 -2.15 -33.26
C ILE A 896 -38.92 -3.45 -32.50
N LYS A 897 -37.84 -4.06 -31.99
CA LYS A 897 -37.88 -5.33 -31.23
C LYS A 897 -37.18 -5.15 -29.89
N THR A 898 -37.95 -4.98 -28.82
CA THR A 898 -37.44 -4.58 -27.50
C THR A 898 -37.32 -5.80 -26.57
N PRO A 899 -36.11 -6.34 -26.31
CA PRO A 899 -35.95 -7.56 -25.50
C PRO A 899 -36.05 -7.34 -23.99
N VAL A 900 -36.28 -8.45 -23.29
CA VAL A 900 -36.31 -8.53 -21.82
C VAL A 900 -35.60 -9.81 -21.37
N GLY A 901 -34.27 -9.73 -21.27
CA GLY A 901 -33.37 -10.82 -20.85
C GLY A 901 -32.85 -10.67 -19.42
N ALA A 902 -33.53 -9.89 -18.58
CA ALA A 902 -33.06 -9.49 -17.25
C ALA A 902 -31.62 -8.92 -17.29
N CYS A 903 -30.68 -9.55 -16.58
CA CYS A 903 -29.27 -9.13 -16.54
C CYS A 903 -28.54 -9.26 -17.89
N ALA A 904 -29.03 -10.12 -18.80
CA ALA A 904 -28.40 -10.40 -20.10
C ALA A 904 -29.03 -9.64 -21.27
N THR A 905 -30.00 -8.76 -21.01
CA THR A 905 -30.77 -8.03 -22.05
C THR A 905 -29.89 -7.28 -23.04
N ALA A 906 -28.73 -6.76 -22.63
CA ALA A 906 -27.81 -6.05 -23.53
C ALA A 906 -27.27 -6.96 -24.65
N VAL A 907 -26.94 -8.21 -24.33
CA VAL A 907 -26.43 -9.19 -25.30
C VAL A 907 -27.57 -9.68 -26.18
N GLU A 908 -28.75 -9.94 -25.59
CA GLU A 908 -29.95 -10.30 -26.35
C GLU A 908 -30.36 -9.19 -27.35
N SER A 909 -30.21 -7.92 -26.97
CA SER A 909 -30.42 -6.78 -27.86
C SER A 909 -29.46 -6.79 -29.06
N ILE A 910 -28.18 -7.12 -28.83
CA ILE A 910 -27.19 -7.27 -29.91
C ILE A 910 -27.59 -8.43 -30.83
N ASP A 911 -28.00 -9.56 -30.27
CA ASP A 911 -28.43 -10.74 -31.03
C ASP A 911 -29.63 -10.42 -31.94
N ILE A 912 -30.69 -9.83 -31.37
CA ILE A 912 -31.88 -9.44 -32.13
C ILE A 912 -31.55 -8.39 -33.19
N GLY A 913 -30.69 -7.42 -32.88
CA GLY A 913 -30.23 -6.42 -33.84
C GLY A 913 -29.42 -7.06 -34.98
N TYR A 914 -28.52 -7.99 -34.66
CA TYR A 914 -27.74 -8.77 -35.61
C TYR A 914 -28.66 -9.56 -36.57
N GLU A 915 -29.60 -10.35 -36.04
CA GLU A 915 -30.54 -11.11 -36.86
C GLU A 915 -31.37 -10.19 -37.74
N THR A 916 -31.84 -9.06 -37.20
CA THR A 916 -32.66 -8.09 -37.95
C THR A 916 -31.89 -7.49 -39.14
N ILE A 917 -30.58 -7.27 -39.01
CA ILE A 917 -29.74 -6.81 -40.11
C ILE A 917 -29.48 -7.91 -41.13
N VAL A 918 -29.08 -9.10 -40.68
CA VAL A 918 -28.73 -10.23 -41.58
C VAL A 918 -29.93 -10.75 -42.36
N GLU A 919 -31.14 -10.65 -41.81
CA GLU A 919 -32.41 -10.96 -42.48
C GLU A 919 -32.83 -9.88 -43.52
N GLY A 920 -32.12 -8.75 -43.60
CA GLY A 920 -32.44 -7.63 -44.50
C GLY A 920 -33.65 -6.80 -44.04
N LYS A 921 -34.06 -6.92 -42.78
CA LYS A 921 -35.17 -6.10 -42.21
C LYS A 921 -34.71 -4.69 -41.84
N ALA A 922 -33.41 -4.50 -41.59
CA ALA A 922 -32.76 -3.22 -41.39
C ALA A 922 -31.33 -3.24 -41.94
N ARG A 923 -30.75 -2.09 -42.23
CA ARG A 923 -29.32 -1.95 -42.57
C ARG A 923 -28.53 -1.26 -41.45
N VAL A 924 -29.21 -0.46 -40.64
CA VAL A 924 -28.67 0.16 -39.42
C VAL A 924 -29.61 -0.17 -38.27
N CYS A 925 -29.09 -0.54 -37.11
CA CYS A 925 -29.91 -0.86 -35.94
C CYS A 925 -29.28 -0.35 -34.65
N PHE A 926 -30.07 0.34 -33.82
CA PHE A 926 -29.68 0.66 -32.45
C PHE A 926 -29.87 -0.57 -31.56
N VAL A 927 -28.87 -0.88 -30.75
CA VAL A 927 -28.87 -1.98 -29.78
C VAL A 927 -28.35 -1.45 -28.45
N ALA A 928 -29.03 -1.75 -27.35
CA ALA A 928 -28.61 -1.34 -26.01
C ALA A 928 -29.44 -2.06 -24.93
N CYS A 929 -29.04 -1.87 -23.67
CA CYS A 929 -29.87 -2.14 -22.52
C CYS A 929 -29.89 -0.91 -21.59
N SER A 930 -31.05 -0.63 -21.00
CA SER A 930 -31.19 0.29 -19.89
C SER A 930 -31.83 -0.43 -18.69
N GLY A 931 -31.63 0.06 -17.47
CA GLY A 931 -32.33 -0.49 -16.30
C GLY A 931 -31.59 -0.30 -15.00
N TYR A 932 -32.34 -0.35 -13.90
CA TYR A 932 -31.77 -0.38 -12.56
C TYR A 932 -31.29 -1.79 -12.25
N GLY A 933 -30.06 -1.93 -11.73
CA GLY A 933 -29.60 -3.21 -11.18
C GLY A 933 -30.58 -3.71 -10.13
N CYS A 934 -31.12 -4.92 -10.34
CA CYS A 934 -32.12 -5.49 -9.43
C CYS A 934 -31.50 -5.62 -8.03
N PRO A 935 -32.08 -4.99 -6.99
CA PRO A 935 -31.59 -5.19 -5.64
C PRO A 935 -31.77 -6.66 -5.22
N TYR A 936 -32.76 -7.40 -5.71
CA TYR A 936 -33.22 -8.64 -5.06
C TYR A 936 -32.45 -9.93 -5.37
N LEU A 937 -31.21 -9.88 -5.86
CA LEU A 937 -30.39 -11.10 -6.03
C LEU A 937 -29.63 -11.48 -4.75
N ARG A 938 -30.34 -12.11 -3.80
CA ARG A 938 -29.81 -13.03 -2.79
C ARG A 938 -30.86 -14.09 -2.46
N HIS A 939 -31.08 -15.03 -3.38
CA HIS A 939 -31.28 -16.40 -2.95
C HIS A 939 -29.98 -17.14 -3.28
N PRO A 940 -29.30 -17.76 -2.30
CA PRO A 940 -28.24 -18.69 -2.62
C PRO A 940 -28.87 -19.84 -3.42
N CYS A 941 -28.38 -20.09 -4.63
CA CYS A 941 -28.50 -21.44 -5.19
C CYS A 941 -27.90 -22.39 -4.15
N PRO A 942 -28.61 -23.43 -3.69
CA PRO A 942 -27.99 -24.45 -2.88
C PRO A 942 -26.87 -25.10 -3.68
N ASP A 943 -25.72 -25.25 -3.03
CA ASP A 943 -24.55 -25.96 -3.53
C ASP A 943 -24.97 -27.35 -4.07
N HIS A 944 -25.03 -27.48 -5.39
CA HIS A 944 -24.86 -28.78 -6.04
C HIS A 944 -23.42 -28.89 -6.52
N HIS A 945 -22.51 -29.03 -5.55
CA HIS A 945 -21.27 -29.74 -5.78
C HIS A 945 -21.57 -31.24 -5.80
N GLY A 946 -21.70 -31.77 -7.02
CA GLY A 946 -21.74 -33.19 -7.32
C GLY A 946 -21.20 -33.39 -8.73
N TYR A 947 -19.87 -33.40 -8.85
CA TYR A 947 -19.01 -34.35 -9.57
C TYR A 947 -17.62 -33.75 -9.80
#